data_AF-A0A3D4ZYL2-F1
#
_entry.id   AF-A0A3D4ZYL2-F1
#
_cell.length_a   1.000
_cell.length_b   1.000
_cell.length_c   1.000
_cell.angle_alpha   90.00
_cell.angle_beta   90.00
_cell.angle_gamma   90.00
#
_symmetry.space_group_name_H-M   'P 1'
#
loop_
_entity.id
_entity.type
_entity.pdbx_description
1 polymer ?
#
loop_
_entity_poly.entity_id
_entity_poly.type
_entity_poly.pdbx_seq_one_letter_code
_entity_poly.pdbx_strand_id
1 'polypeptide(L)'
;TVISYDGETWHDLGLENMEVVEWSPSGYEDDDASIDDGWHPPYGVKYRLRLDAARIWLASPTPYTLDHSARMQHALAERCDFFKPHELGPTSMSDRHGLQVLMTEVSRGLGESDKLRVLVVAGEHAAESAGMYAAEGVLEELLRQVDLLRDFAFYVIPVVNVDGVAFGRSYHNIDSADPVGPGTNLARDWGNRSQPETHAVWRVVERLRPHAILNLHNGRHRRRFEVWAPLQPHLSVMLRHLREHLPVAVDHWRPYLGSGSLPEAAVAAGLTDVAICLETLLLRKMPGCEDFSDSYKRVGRFALRAVVSALRDIHGLPQMDALAETLSTQPLRCRPKDFSAKLPWFYYSVDFAHPTESGTHNIEINGLPVGPGHYDVWLNVGESRGNPDIRIGGERCYIDATAEGWLLLPSIPVPGRMVSFDYAGDGNEPPFDEMLIAPEGTPISTAQQQAAPYTRYIRRIQDDEKGHLRNWERFHGVLTGGGFGVDDLRRMHEQIVDWVATRQVLDDGDHHRGAVLSEEDKYDARDTAAAAACFAMRHSRTGDHMWLQRALAAREYVYRNQMHEPENPARDGGFVHMVSGIWGTQFTRLQPPYPCIDGVDTGVITHMLCKCIELGLPTAEADLDAIQGAAGWIAANEPLPGLFLHHEGATRDCQNANAIGLSALVRAWHTLRDHHRPVPDEWLQAAHRGIKHYVEGQEAIGVWPYNFAQVGARGQAYSFENIPDHGIGVHNLTRALHLPPLADREDVADALKRAARWYLCVCRLDGDTIDLEYDTRPDLGGDICFSGFTWCRFTAASALTRIARYCGEPEPWRSLALRLMEHVQRKLWQTDDPARAPVVAHVRPEAPLATWCQAAEWDAVMLAEMIEDLQAMGEG
;
A
#
# COMPACT_ATOMS: atom_id res chain seq x y z
N THR A 1 -12.87 26.97 -9.71
CA THR A 1 -12.15 27.11 -11.00
C THR A 1 -10.75 26.57 -10.82
N VAL A 2 -10.20 25.94 -11.84
CA VAL A 2 -8.84 25.39 -11.82
C VAL A 2 -7.97 26.03 -12.91
N ILE A 3 -6.67 25.98 -12.70
CA ILE A 3 -5.63 26.49 -13.61
C ILE A 3 -4.63 25.38 -13.93
N SER A 4 -4.11 25.38 -15.15
CA SER A 4 -3.07 24.45 -15.57
C SER A 4 -2.04 25.15 -16.48
N TYR A 5 -0.78 24.76 -16.34
CA TYR A 5 0.34 25.28 -17.13
C TYR A 5 0.77 24.32 -18.25
N ASP A 6 0.44 23.04 -18.14
CA ASP A 6 0.76 21.96 -19.07
C ASP A 6 -0.48 21.43 -19.83
N GLY A 7 -1.69 21.69 -19.31
CA GLY A 7 -2.96 21.16 -19.82
C GLY A 7 -3.33 19.79 -19.24
N GLU A 8 -2.50 19.23 -18.36
CA GLU A 8 -2.63 17.89 -17.79
C GLU A 8 -2.80 17.95 -16.27
N THR A 9 -1.96 18.74 -15.59
CA THR A 9 -1.97 18.94 -14.15
C THR A 9 -2.81 20.17 -13.81
N TRP A 10 -3.86 19.98 -13.00
CA TRP A 10 -4.82 21.03 -12.68
C TRP A 10 -4.78 21.39 -11.20
N HIS A 11 -4.52 22.66 -10.90
CA HIS A 11 -4.47 23.18 -9.55
C HIS A 11 -5.68 24.05 -9.25
N ASP A 12 -6.10 24.09 -7.98
CA ASP A 12 -7.09 25.06 -7.53
C ASP A 12 -6.55 26.47 -7.73
N LEU A 13 -7.36 27.34 -8.32
CA LEU A 13 -7.00 28.74 -8.48
C LEU A 13 -7.01 29.49 -7.13
N GLY A 14 -7.75 28.99 -6.14
CA GLY A 14 -7.90 29.61 -4.82
C GLY A 14 -8.98 30.69 -4.81
N LEU A 15 -9.77 30.72 -3.73
CA LEU A 15 -10.88 31.67 -3.58
C LEU A 15 -10.39 33.12 -3.47
N GLU A 16 -9.18 33.33 -2.95
CA GLU A 16 -8.51 34.62 -2.85
C GLU A 16 -8.21 35.27 -4.22
N ASN A 17 -8.16 34.46 -5.27
CA ASN A 17 -7.93 34.90 -6.65
C ASN A 17 -9.23 35.03 -7.46
N MET A 18 -10.39 34.85 -6.81
CA MET A 18 -11.72 34.90 -7.43
C MET A 18 -12.60 35.95 -6.76
N GLU A 19 -13.36 36.70 -7.55
CA GLU A 19 -14.29 37.72 -7.07
C GLU A 19 -15.61 37.61 -7.84
N VAL A 20 -16.72 37.36 -7.14
CA VAL A 20 -18.06 37.42 -7.73
C VAL A 20 -18.44 38.90 -7.86
N VAL A 21 -18.82 39.32 -9.06
CA VAL A 21 -19.21 40.70 -9.38
C VAL A 21 -20.66 40.75 -9.82
N GLU A 22 -21.33 41.89 -9.60
CA GLU A 22 -22.78 42.02 -9.86
C GLU A 22 -23.16 41.71 -11.31
N TRP A 23 -22.30 42.03 -12.28
CA TRP A 23 -22.52 41.69 -13.69
C TRP A 23 -21.22 41.90 -14.48
N SER A 24 -20.95 41.01 -15.42
CA SER A 24 -19.90 41.20 -16.42
C SER A 24 -20.55 41.15 -17.80
N PRO A 25 -20.83 42.30 -18.44
CA PRO A 25 -21.32 42.30 -19.81
C PRO A 25 -20.32 41.58 -20.70
N SER A 26 -20.78 40.66 -21.53
CA SER A 26 -20.00 40.12 -22.64
C SER A 26 -19.61 41.24 -23.63
N GLY A 27 -20.32 42.37 -23.57
CA GLY A 27 -20.17 43.51 -24.48
C GLY A 27 -21.09 43.43 -25.69
N TYR A 28 -21.94 42.39 -25.76
CA TYR A 28 -22.91 42.14 -26.81
C TYR A 28 -24.32 42.08 -26.21
N GLU A 29 -25.17 43.08 -26.52
CA GLU A 29 -26.51 43.23 -25.95
C GLU A 29 -27.40 41.98 -26.14
N ASP A 30 -27.28 41.31 -27.28
CA ASP A 30 -28.07 40.11 -27.60
C ASP A 30 -27.65 38.89 -26.75
N ASP A 31 -26.36 38.75 -26.47
CA ASP A 31 -25.83 37.68 -25.62
C ASP A 31 -26.19 37.95 -24.15
N ASP A 32 -26.00 39.19 -23.69
CA ASP A 32 -26.31 39.61 -22.32
C ASP A 32 -27.81 39.50 -21.99
N ALA A 33 -28.70 39.67 -22.97
CA ALA A 33 -30.14 39.46 -22.83
C ALA A 33 -30.54 37.97 -22.76
N SER A 34 -29.68 37.04 -23.19
CA SER A 34 -29.94 35.59 -23.24
C SER A 34 -29.41 34.81 -22.04
N ILE A 35 -28.57 35.43 -21.19
CA ILE A 35 -27.89 34.79 -20.05
C ILE A 35 -28.80 34.61 -18.82
N ASP A 36 -29.98 35.24 -18.80
CA ASP A 36 -30.96 35.06 -17.73
C ASP A 36 -31.64 33.68 -17.86
N ASP A 37 -31.22 32.74 -17.01
CA ASP A 37 -31.83 31.40 -16.94
C ASP A 37 -33.16 31.41 -16.14
N GLY A 38 -33.55 32.55 -15.56
CA GLY A 38 -34.77 32.73 -14.76
C GLY A 38 -34.72 32.08 -13.37
N TRP A 39 -33.64 31.41 -13.01
CA TRP A 39 -33.45 30.71 -11.74
C TRP A 39 -32.35 31.32 -10.87
N HIS A 40 -31.36 31.97 -11.48
CA HIS A 40 -30.23 32.58 -10.77
C HIS A 40 -30.11 34.07 -11.13
N PRO A 41 -29.85 34.96 -10.14
CA PRO A 41 -29.47 36.34 -10.44
C PRO A 41 -28.22 36.33 -11.34
N PRO A 42 -28.16 37.08 -12.45
CA PRO A 42 -26.96 37.15 -13.26
C PRO A 42 -25.81 37.69 -12.41
N TYR A 43 -24.66 37.02 -12.46
CA TYR A 43 -23.42 37.45 -11.80
C TYR A 43 -22.23 37.17 -12.71
N GLY A 44 -21.19 37.98 -12.58
CA GLY A 44 -19.89 37.75 -13.22
C GLY A 44 -18.91 37.10 -12.25
N VAL A 45 -17.87 36.47 -12.79
CA VAL A 45 -16.73 36.00 -12.00
C VAL A 45 -15.46 36.63 -12.56
N LYS A 46 -14.77 37.41 -11.73
CA LYS A 46 -13.48 38.01 -12.05
C LYS A 46 -12.36 37.14 -11.47
N TYR A 47 -11.37 36.84 -12.30
CA TYR A 47 -10.19 36.06 -11.94
C TYR A 47 -8.95 36.96 -11.87
N ARG A 48 -8.09 36.76 -10.87
CA ARG A 48 -6.76 37.38 -10.77
C ARG A 48 -5.73 36.30 -11.05
N LEU A 49 -5.01 36.44 -12.16
CA LEU A 49 -4.09 35.42 -12.65
C LEU A 49 -2.69 35.98 -12.78
N ARG A 50 -1.70 35.17 -12.40
CA ARG A 50 -0.29 35.45 -12.66
C ARG A 50 0.14 34.69 -13.91
N LEU A 51 0.54 35.42 -14.94
CA LEU A 51 0.89 34.87 -16.25
C LEU A 51 2.37 34.42 -16.29
N ASP A 52 2.71 33.39 -15.52
CA ASP A 52 4.09 32.90 -15.37
C ASP A 52 4.54 31.94 -16.48
N ALA A 53 3.65 31.59 -17.42
CA ALA A 53 3.94 30.69 -18.53
C ALA A 53 3.44 31.26 -19.87
N ALA A 54 4.03 30.78 -20.97
CA ALA A 54 3.64 31.16 -22.33
C ALA A 54 2.22 30.70 -22.69
N ARG A 55 1.71 29.67 -22.01
CA ARG A 55 0.33 29.17 -22.14
C ARG A 55 -0.21 28.84 -20.77
N ILE A 56 -1.47 29.20 -20.54
CA ILE A 56 -2.22 28.88 -19.32
C ILE A 56 -3.61 28.43 -19.75
N TRP A 57 -4.09 27.38 -19.10
CA TRP A 57 -5.45 26.88 -19.24
C TRP A 57 -6.27 27.22 -18.00
N LEU A 58 -7.54 27.54 -18.21
CA LEU A 58 -8.52 27.83 -17.17
C LEU A 58 -9.77 27.00 -17.43
N ALA A 59 -10.31 26.39 -16.38
CA ALA A 59 -11.51 25.58 -16.50
C ALA A 59 -12.38 25.62 -15.23
N SER A 60 -13.67 25.40 -15.40
CA SER A 60 -14.62 25.28 -14.29
C SER A 60 -15.72 24.28 -14.66
N PRO A 61 -15.71 23.05 -14.13
CA PRO A 61 -14.73 22.44 -13.21
C PRO A 61 -13.46 21.89 -13.90
N THR A 62 -12.64 21.10 -13.17
CA THR A 62 -11.49 20.35 -13.72
C THR A 62 -11.92 19.55 -14.95
N PRO A 63 -11.31 19.74 -16.14
CA PRO A 63 -11.73 19.06 -17.35
C PRO A 63 -11.55 17.55 -17.25
N TYR A 64 -12.49 16.80 -17.79
CA TYR A 64 -12.37 15.35 -18.02
C TYR A 64 -12.52 15.11 -19.52
N THR A 65 -11.46 14.62 -20.16
CA THR A 65 -11.44 14.48 -21.63
C THR A 65 -11.87 13.08 -22.07
N LEU A 66 -12.43 12.99 -23.27
CA LEU A 66 -12.81 11.71 -23.86
C LEU A 66 -11.60 10.81 -24.12
N ASP A 67 -10.47 11.40 -24.52
CA ASP A 67 -9.20 10.71 -24.68
C ASP A 67 -8.69 10.12 -23.36
N HIS A 68 -8.72 10.90 -22.27
CA HIS A 68 -8.38 10.41 -20.93
C HIS A 68 -9.26 9.22 -20.54
N SER A 69 -10.58 9.35 -20.74
CA SER A 69 -11.54 8.28 -20.46
C SER A 69 -11.27 6.98 -21.22
N ALA A 70 -10.94 7.09 -22.52
CA ALA A 70 -10.67 5.95 -23.37
C ALA A 70 -9.32 5.30 -23.00
N ARG A 71 -8.26 6.10 -22.83
CA ARG A 71 -6.95 5.60 -22.41
C ARG A 71 -7.01 4.87 -21.08
N MET A 72 -7.71 5.44 -20.09
CA MET A 72 -7.85 4.83 -18.77
C MET A 72 -8.60 3.48 -18.84
N GLN A 73 -9.71 3.39 -19.58
CA GLN A 73 -10.45 2.13 -19.72
C GLN A 73 -9.65 1.06 -20.48
N HIS A 74 -8.97 1.42 -21.57
CA HIS A 74 -8.13 0.48 -22.31
C HIS A 74 -6.91 0.04 -21.50
N ALA A 75 -6.24 0.95 -20.80
CA ALA A 75 -5.12 0.60 -19.92
C ALA A 75 -5.55 -0.38 -18.81
N LEU A 76 -6.76 -0.24 -18.25
CA LEU A 76 -7.29 -1.21 -17.29
C LEU A 76 -7.55 -2.59 -17.93
N ALA A 77 -8.07 -2.63 -19.15
CA ALA A 77 -8.33 -3.86 -19.89
C ALA A 77 -7.06 -4.59 -20.30
N GLU A 78 -6.01 -3.85 -20.67
CA GLU A 78 -4.68 -4.40 -20.98
C GLU A 78 -4.02 -5.00 -19.74
N ARG A 79 -4.22 -4.37 -18.57
CA ARG A 79 -3.64 -4.83 -17.30
C ARG A 79 -4.40 -5.99 -16.66
N CYS A 80 -5.70 -6.11 -16.91
CA CYS A 80 -6.58 -7.01 -16.16
C CYS A 80 -7.67 -7.57 -17.06
N ASP A 81 -7.67 -8.89 -17.26
CA ASP A 81 -8.61 -9.63 -18.14
C ASP A 81 -10.09 -9.49 -17.74
N PHE A 82 -10.35 -9.11 -16.48
CA PHE A 82 -11.68 -8.89 -15.94
C PHE A 82 -12.23 -7.48 -16.22
N PHE A 83 -11.46 -6.56 -16.81
CA PHE A 83 -11.96 -5.29 -17.36
C PHE A 83 -12.17 -5.42 -18.87
N LYS A 84 -13.40 -5.19 -19.33
CA LYS A 84 -13.79 -5.35 -20.73
C LYS A 84 -14.50 -4.09 -21.21
N PRO A 85 -13.81 -3.21 -21.94
CA PRO A 85 -14.41 -2.05 -22.59
C PRO A 85 -15.32 -2.49 -23.74
N HIS A 86 -16.47 -1.83 -23.85
CA HIS A 86 -17.50 -2.07 -24.86
C HIS A 86 -17.95 -0.74 -25.45
N GLU A 87 -18.02 -0.67 -26.77
CA GLU A 87 -18.71 0.41 -27.47
C GLU A 87 -20.22 0.14 -27.48
N LEU A 88 -21.00 1.01 -26.85
CA LEU A 88 -22.46 0.83 -26.76
C LEU A 88 -23.21 1.30 -28.02
N GLY A 89 -22.59 2.20 -28.78
CA GLY A 89 -23.11 2.74 -30.02
C GLY A 89 -22.77 4.21 -30.24
N PRO A 90 -23.10 4.74 -31.43
CA PRO A 90 -22.83 6.12 -31.79
C PRO A 90 -23.74 7.10 -31.04
N THR A 91 -23.27 8.33 -30.97
CA THR A 91 -23.94 9.56 -30.57
C THR A 91 -24.38 10.36 -31.81
N SER A 92 -25.10 11.46 -31.62
CA SER A 92 -25.60 12.31 -32.73
C SER A 92 -24.49 12.85 -33.63
N MET A 93 -23.29 13.08 -33.07
CA MET A 93 -22.14 13.66 -33.76
C MET A 93 -20.97 12.69 -33.94
N SER A 94 -21.15 11.40 -33.65
CA SER A 94 -20.11 10.37 -33.83
C SER A 94 -19.45 10.40 -35.20
N ASP A 95 -20.21 10.65 -36.27
CA ASP A 95 -19.67 10.74 -37.63
C ASP A 95 -18.66 11.90 -37.82
N ARG A 96 -18.69 12.92 -36.96
CA ARG A 96 -17.75 14.06 -37.01
C ARG A 96 -16.47 13.87 -36.20
N HIS A 97 -16.56 13.27 -35.01
CA HIS A 97 -15.40 13.12 -34.11
C HIS A 97 -14.91 11.68 -33.94
N GLY A 98 -15.67 10.69 -34.42
CA GLY A 98 -15.30 9.27 -34.38
C GLY A 98 -15.35 8.62 -32.99
N LEU A 99 -16.06 9.22 -32.03
CA LEU A 99 -16.10 8.74 -30.64
C LEU A 99 -17.51 8.22 -30.31
N GLN A 100 -17.59 7.14 -29.53
CA GLN A 100 -18.83 6.48 -29.14
C GLN A 100 -19.01 6.50 -27.61
N VAL A 101 -20.20 6.10 -27.14
CA VAL A 101 -20.42 5.85 -25.72
C VAL A 101 -19.67 4.57 -25.32
N LEU A 102 -18.72 4.70 -24.39
CA LEU A 102 -17.93 3.59 -23.87
C LEU A 102 -18.45 3.12 -22.50
N MET A 103 -18.52 1.81 -22.33
CA MET A 103 -18.82 1.15 -21.06
C MET A 103 -17.71 0.16 -20.74
N THR A 104 -17.26 0.12 -19.50
CA THR A 104 -16.39 -0.95 -19.01
C THR A 104 -17.18 -1.94 -18.16
N GLU A 105 -17.25 -3.18 -18.61
CA GLU A 105 -17.68 -4.32 -17.79
C GLU A 105 -16.51 -4.77 -16.91
N VAL A 106 -16.77 -5.01 -15.62
CA VAL A 106 -15.80 -5.53 -14.67
C VAL A 106 -16.36 -6.81 -14.03
N SER A 107 -15.84 -7.96 -14.43
CA SER A 107 -16.37 -9.28 -14.01
C SER A 107 -15.33 -10.41 -14.08
N ARG A 108 -15.29 -11.30 -13.07
CA ARG A 108 -14.34 -12.45 -12.99
C ARG A 108 -14.99 -13.75 -12.50
N GLY A 109 -14.76 -14.90 -13.12
CA GLY A 109 -15.27 -16.21 -12.63
C GLY A 109 -16.64 -16.62 -13.19
N LEU A 110 -17.51 -17.23 -12.36
CA LEU A 110 -18.82 -17.80 -12.76
C LEU A 110 -19.66 -16.87 -13.65
N GLY A 111 -20.60 -17.45 -14.41
CA GLY A 111 -21.45 -16.74 -15.37
C GLY A 111 -22.23 -15.57 -14.75
N GLU A 112 -22.47 -14.53 -15.55
CA GLU A 112 -23.09 -13.25 -15.11
C GLU A 112 -24.46 -13.40 -14.41
N SER A 113 -25.17 -14.51 -14.64
CA SER A 113 -26.48 -14.79 -14.01
C SER A 113 -26.41 -14.90 -12.50
N ASP A 114 -25.27 -15.33 -11.97
CA ASP A 114 -25.13 -15.74 -10.57
C ASP A 114 -24.64 -14.60 -9.66
N LYS A 115 -24.44 -13.40 -10.23
CA LYS A 115 -23.85 -12.25 -9.55
C LYS A 115 -24.81 -11.10 -9.38
N LEU A 116 -24.57 -10.30 -8.35
CA LEU A 116 -25.21 -8.99 -8.21
C LEU A 116 -24.60 -8.03 -9.22
N ARG A 117 -25.45 -7.27 -9.90
CA ARG A 117 -25.09 -6.44 -11.06
C ARG A 117 -25.26 -4.98 -10.70
N VAL A 118 -24.20 -4.19 -10.87
CA VAL A 118 -24.20 -2.76 -10.55
C VAL A 118 -23.89 -1.97 -11.82
N LEU A 119 -24.77 -1.05 -12.17
CA LEU A 119 -24.56 -0.10 -13.27
C LEU A 119 -24.21 1.27 -12.68
N VAL A 120 -23.07 1.82 -13.09
CA VAL A 120 -22.63 3.17 -12.75
C VAL A 120 -22.65 4.01 -14.02
N VAL A 121 -23.34 5.15 -13.98
CA VAL A 121 -23.50 6.05 -15.11
C VAL A 121 -23.06 7.45 -14.71
N ALA A 122 -22.32 8.14 -15.57
CA ALA A 122 -21.88 9.50 -15.36
C ALA A 122 -21.86 10.31 -16.67
N GLY A 123 -21.77 11.63 -16.52
CA GLY A 123 -21.53 12.52 -17.66
C GLY A 123 -22.73 12.70 -18.59
N GLU A 124 -23.96 12.62 -18.07
CA GLU A 124 -25.17 12.99 -18.84
C GLU A 124 -25.21 14.49 -19.16
N HIS A 125 -24.67 15.31 -18.25
CA HIS A 125 -24.37 16.71 -18.47
C HIS A 125 -22.86 16.86 -18.73
N ALA A 126 -22.49 17.44 -19.87
CA ALA A 126 -21.11 17.43 -20.35
C ALA A 126 -20.10 18.22 -19.49
N ALA A 127 -20.52 19.28 -18.80
CA ALA A 127 -19.62 19.99 -17.87
C ALA A 127 -19.54 19.34 -16.49
N GLU A 128 -20.20 18.19 -16.27
CA GLU A 128 -20.26 17.54 -14.96
C GLU A 128 -19.12 16.53 -14.74
N SER A 129 -17.88 17.02 -14.86
CA SER A 129 -16.67 16.18 -14.81
C SER A 129 -16.41 15.50 -13.46
N ALA A 130 -16.89 16.05 -12.34
CA ALA A 130 -16.76 15.39 -11.03
C ALA A 130 -17.47 14.03 -10.98
N GLY A 131 -18.64 13.90 -11.60
CA GLY A 131 -19.31 12.60 -11.79
C GLY A 131 -18.48 11.65 -12.66
N MET A 132 -17.85 12.17 -13.71
CA MET A 132 -16.99 11.37 -14.62
C MET A 132 -15.74 10.86 -13.91
N TYR A 133 -15.04 11.72 -13.17
CA TYR A 133 -13.91 11.31 -12.31
C TYR A 133 -14.34 10.38 -11.18
N ALA A 134 -15.55 10.53 -10.63
CA ALA A 134 -16.08 9.58 -9.66
C ALA A 134 -16.29 8.19 -10.30
N ALA A 135 -16.77 8.11 -11.55
CA ALA A 135 -16.83 6.84 -12.28
C ALA A 135 -15.44 6.22 -12.51
N GLU A 136 -14.41 7.03 -12.81
CA GLU A 136 -13.02 6.56 -12.84
C GLU A 136 -12.58 6.02 -11.47
N GLY A 137 -12.89 6.73 -10.39
CA GLY A 137 -12.63 6.25 -9.03
C GLY A 137 -13.30 4.92 -8.71
N VAL A 138 -14.50 4.67 -9.23
CA VAL A 138 -15.15 3.34 -9.12
C VAL A 138 -14.30 2.27 -9.80
N LEU A 139 -13.83 2.50 -11.03
CA LEU A 139 -12.97 1.55 -11.76
C LEU A 139 -11.67 1.27 -11.01
N GLU A 140 -11.03 2.32 -10.48
CA GLU A 140 -9.81 2.18 -9.66
C GLU A 140 -10.05 1.43 -8.35
N GLU A 141 -11.23 1.56 -7.73
CA GLU A 141 -11.57 0.80 -6.51
C GLU A 141 -11.82 -0.67 -6.83
N LEU A 142 -12.43 -0.97 -7.98
CA LEU A 142 -12.65 -2.35 -8.42
C LEU A 142 -11.33 -3.09 -8.69
N LEU A 143 -10.33 -2.37 -9.19
CA LEU A 143 -8.96 -2.91 -9.28
C LEU A 143 -8.37 -3.23 -7.89
N ARG A 144 -8.71 -2.44 -6.86
CA ARG A 144 -8.29 -2.64 -5.46
C ARG A 144 -9.16 -3.62 -4.68
N GLN A 145 -10.24 -4.14 -5.26
CA GLN A 145 -11.22 -4.96 -4.55
C GLN A 145 -11.68 -6.11 -5.44
N VAL A 146 -10.73 -6.81 -6.07
CA VAL A 146 -11.00 -7.88 -7.04
C VAL A 146 -11.84 -9.01 -6.43
N ASP A 147 -11.76 -9.23 -5.11
CA ASP A 147 -12.58 -10.21 -4.39
C ASP A 147 -14.09 -9.92 -4.49
N LEU A 148 -14.48 -8.66 -4.71
CA LEU A 148 -15.88 -8.30 -4.99
C LEU A 148 -16.40 -9.02 -6.23
N LEU A 149 -15.55 -9.28 -7.21
CA LEU A 149 -15.94 -9.84 -8.50
C LEU A 149 -16.40 -11.29 -8.39
N ARG A 150 -16.18 -11.95 -7.24
CA ARG A 150 -16.81 -13.24 -6.92
C ARG A 150 -18.33 -13.11 -6.85
N ASP A 151 -18.81 -12.08 -6.17
CA ASP A 151 -20.22 -11.91 -5.82
C ASP A 151 -20.90 -10.86 -6.74
N PHE A 152 -20.11 -10.02 -7.43
CA PHE A 152 -20.58 -8.87 -8.19
C PHE A 152 -20.04 -8.81 -9.63
N ALA A 153 -20.82 -8.19 -10.51
CA ALA A 153 -20.39 -7.69 -11.82
C ALA A 153 -20.74 -6.21 -11.93
N PHE A 154 -19.80 -5.41 -12.42
CA PHE A 154 -19.96 -3.96 -12.52
C PHE A 154 -19.94 -3.53 -13.98
N TYR A 155 -20.70 -2.49 -14.29
CA TYR A 155 -20.77 -1.89 -15.62
C TYR A 155 -20.69 -0.39 -15.42
N VAL A 156 -19.62 0.23 -15.91
CA VAL A 156 -19.33 1.65 -15.65
C VAL A 156 -19.31 2.41 -16.97
N ILE A 157 -20.08 3.49 -17.04
CA ILE A 157 -20.17 4.40 -18.19
C ILE A 157 -19.71 5.78 -17.71
N PRO A 158 -18.42 6.14 -17.88
CA PRO A 158 -17.90 7.40 -17.34
C PRO A 158 -18.45 8.64 -18.05
N VAL A 159 -18.82 8.52 -19.33
CA VAL A 159 -19.33 9.65 -20.13
C VAL A 159 -20.47 9.17 -21.05
N VAL A 160 -21.70 9.58 -20.74
CA VAL A 160 -22.86 9.38 -21.63
C VAL A 160 -22.89 10.45 -22.73
N ASN A 161 -22.74 11.72 -22.38
CA ASN A 161 -22.86 12.85 -23.30
C ASN A 161 -21.53 13.14 -24.01
N VAL A 162 -21.11 12.21 -24.85
CA VAL A 162 -19.83 12.28 -25.61
C VAL A 162 -19.79 13.55 -26.46
N ASP A 163 -20.88 13.87 -27.16
CA ASP A 163 -20.96 15.05 -28.02
C ASP A 163 -20.84 16.34 -27.22
N GLY A 164 -21.57 16.45 -26.11
CA GLY A 164 -21.48 17.62 -25.26
C GLY A 164 -20.06 17.84 -24.75
N VAL A 165 -19.34 16.78 -24.36
CA VAL A 165 -17.94 16.90 -23.90
C VAL A 165 -17.00 17.30 -25.04
N ALA A 166 -17.12 16.66 -26.20
CA ALA A 166 -16.29 16.94 -27.37
C ALA A 166 -16.36 18.41 -27.83
N PHE A 167 -17.52 19.04 -27.65
CA PHE A 167 -17.78 20.41 -28.07
C PHE A 167 -17.85 21.42 -26.90
N GLY A 168 -17.51 21.03 -25.68
CA GLY A 168 -17.45 21.93 -24.52
C GLY A 168 -18.81 22.49 -24.08
N ARG A 169 -19.90 21.72 -24.23
CA ARG A 169 -21.24 22.08 -23.75
C ARG A 169 -21.34 21.91 -22.24
N SER A 170 -22.33 22.58 -21.63
CA SER A 170 -22.56 22.53 -20.19
C SER A 170 -23.54 21.43 -19.77
N TYR A 171 -24.77 21.45 -20.29
CA TYR A 171 -25.89 20.63 -19.80
C TYR A 171 -26.53 19.73 -20.87
N HIS A 172 -26.46 20.13 -22.13
CA HIS A 172 -27.18 19.50 -23.22
C HIS A 172 -26.22 18.77 -24.16
N ASN A 173 -26.71 17.76 -24.87
CA ASN A 173 -25.99 17.15 -25.99
C ASN A 173 -26.04 18.08 -27.22
N ILE A 174 -25.61 17.57 -28.37
CA ILE A 174 -25.70 18.28 -29.65
C ILE A 174 -26.66 17.55 -30.56
N ASP A 175 -27.64 18.28 -31.09
CA ASP A 175 -28.51 17.78 -32.14
C ASP A 175 -27.79 17.90 -33.49
N SER A 176 -27.73 16.81 -34.24
CA SER A 176 -27.11 16.81 -35.57
C SER A 176 -27.91 17.65 -36.58
N ALA A 177 -29.22 17.84 -36.36
CA ALA A 177 -30.09 18.67 -37.18
C ALA A 177 -29.92 20.17 -36.90
N ASP A 178 -29.54 20.53 -35.67
CA ASP A 178 -29.25 21.90 -35.26
C ASP A 178 -28.09 21.95 -34.25
N PRO A 179 -26.83 21.89 -34.72
CA PRO A 179 -25.66 21.87 -33.85
C PRO A 179 -25.39 23.19 -33.12
N VAL A 180 -26.12 24.26 -33.49
CA VAL A 180 -26.04 25.58 -32.85
C VAL A 180 -27.12 25.75 -31.77
N GLY A 181 -28.24 25.05 -31.91
CA GLY A 181 -29.34 25.02 -30.96
C GLY A 181 -28.97 24.53 -29.56
N PRO A 182 -29.92 24.62 -28.61
CA PRO A 182 -29.68 24.29 -27.20
C PRO A 182 -29.40 22.81 -26.96
N GLY A 183 -29.77 21.91 -27.88
CA GLY A 183 -29.64 20.46 -27.73
C GLY A 183 -30.64 19.86 -26.74
N THR A 184 -30.50 18.56 -26.45
CA THR A 184 -31.35 17.83 -25.51
C THR A 184 -30.64 17.60 -24.18
N ASN A 185 -31.36 17.77 -23.08
CA ASN A 185 -30.88 17.40 -21.76
C ASN A 185 -31.05 15.88 -21.57
N LEU A 186 -29.94 15.13 -21.65
CA LEU A 186 -29.96 13.67 -21.58
C LEU A 186 -30.50 13.15 -20.24
N ALA A 187 -30.24 13.84 -19.13
CA ALA A 187 -30.74 13.45 -17.80
C ALA A 187 -32.27 13.56 -17.66
N ARG A 188 -32.96 14.15 -18.64
CA ARG A 188 -34.43 14.28 -18.72
C ARG A 188 -35.05 13.43 -19.83
N ASP A 189 -34.23 12.80 -20.66
CA ASP A 189 -34.69 12.08 -21.86
C ASP A 189 -35.03 10.60 -21.58
N TRP A 190 -34.79 10.06 -20.38
CA TRP A 190 -34.97 8.61 -20.14
C TRP A 190 -36.40 8.10 -20.25
N GLY A 191 -37.41 8.97 -20.19
CA GLY A 191 -38.80 8.60 -20.46
C GLY A 191 -39.07 8.31 -21.94
N ASN A 192 -38.57 9.19 -22.82
CA ASN A 192 -38.80 9.15 -24.26
C ASN A 192 -37.69 8.43 -25.04
N ARG A 193 -36.46 8.49 -24.52
CA ARG A 193 -35.21 7.95 -25.09
C ARG A 193 -35.07 8.39 -26.54
N SER A 194 -35.26 9.69 -26.77
CA SER A 194 -35.26 10.28 -28.11
C SER A 194 -33.85 10.42 -28.67
N GLN A 195 -32.83 10.44 -27.81
CA GLN A 195 -31.43 10.60 -28.18
C GLN A 195 -30.71 9.25 -28.33
N PRO A 196 -29.75 9.14 -29.27
CA PRO A 196 -29.03 7.87 -29.49
C PRO A 196 -28.23 7.42 -28.27
N GLU A 197 -27.69 8.34 -27.46
CA GLU A 197 -26.93 8.04 -26.25
C GLU A 197 -27.81 7.39 -25.18
N THR A 198 -28.96 7.99 -24.87
CA THR A 198 -29.91 7.46 -23.87
C THR A 198 -30.51 6.14 -24.34
N HIS A 199 -30.75 5.98 -25.65
CA HIS A 199 -31.17 4.71 -26.24
C HIS A 199 -30.10 3.61 -26.10
N ALA A 200 -28.83 3.92 -26.37
CA ALA A 200 -27.72 2.97 -26.26
C ALA A 200 -27.56 2.44 -24.82
N VAL A 201 -27.56 3.34 -23.84
CA VAL A 201 -27.47 2.98 -22.42
C VAL A 201 -28.72 2.23 -21.95
N TRP A 202 -29.92 2.61 -22.40
CA TRP A 202 -31.15 1.93 -21.98
C TRP A 202 -31.19 0.46 -22.42
N ARG A 203 -30.66 0.12 -23.61
CA ARG A 203 -30.51 -1.28 -24.04
C ARG A 203 -29.63 -2.09 -23.07
N VAL A 204 -28.62 -1.46 -22.47
CA VAL A 204 -27.80 -2.08 -21.42
C VAL A 204 -28.64 -2.31 -20.17
N VAL A 205 -29.44 -1.33 -19.73
CA VAL A 205 -30.33 -1.47 -18.57
C VAL A 205 -31.31 -2.63 -18.76
N GLU A 206 -31.96 -2.72 -19.92
CA GLU A 206 -32.92 -3.79 -20.24
C GLU A 206 -32.26 -5.17 -20.28
N ARG A 207 -31.07 -5.26 -20.89
CA ARG A 207 -30.30 -6.51 -20.99
C ARG A 207 -29.81 -6.98 -19.63
N LEU A 208 -29.21 -6.07 -18.85
CA LEU A 208 -28.54 -6.42 -17.61
C LEU A 208 -29.51 -6.60 -16.44
N ARG A 209 -30.61 -5.85 -16.41
CA ARG A 209 -31.50 -5.72 -15.25
C ARG A 209 -30.67 -5.54 -13.96
N PRO A 210 -29.94 -4.41 -13.83
CA PRO A 210 -29.00 -4.22 -12.75
C PRO A 210 -29.71 -4.22 -11.39
N HIS A 211 -29.11 -4.85 -10.39
CA HIS A 211 -29.65 -4.82 -9.02
C HIS A 211 -29.52 -3.42 -8.41
N ALA A 212 -28.44 -2.70 -8.74
CA ALA A 212 -28.32 -1.29 -8.39
C ALA A 212 -27.92 -0.41 -9.59
N ILE A 213 -28.48 0.80 -9.65
CA ILE A 213 -28.02 1.88 -10.53
C ILE A 213 -27.52 3.05 -9.69
N LEU A 214 -26.26 3.44 -9.90
CA LEU A 214 -25.65 4.65 -9.35
C LEU A 214 -25.43 5.66 -10.47
N ASN A 215 -26.25 6.70 -10.50
CA ASN A 215 -26.12 7.79 -11.47
C ASN A 215 -25.35 8.96 -10.84
N LEU A 216 -24.22 9.36 -11.42
CA LEU A 216 -23.28 10.33 -10.84
C LEU A 216 -23.37 11.67 -11.56
N HIS A 217 -23.64 12.72 -10.78
CA HIS A 217 -23.76 14.11 -11.24
C HIS A 217 -22.89 15.07 -10.42
N ASN A 218 -22.91 16.36 -10.76
CA ASN A 218 -22.23 17.39 -9.99
C ASN A 218 -23.21 18.30 -9.25
N GLY A 219 -23.08 18.36 -7.92
CA GLY A 219 -23.80 19.32 -7.08
C GLY A 219 -23.30 20.75 -7.31
N ARG A 220 -23.87 21.45 -8.29
CA ARG A 220 -23.57 22.88 -8.54
C ARG A 220 -23.91 23.69 -7.29
N HIS A 221 -22.91 24.38 -6.76
CA HIS A 221 -23.01 25.23 -5.56
C HIS A 221 -23.22 24.50 -4.22
N ARG A 222 -22.94 23.20 -4.14
CA ARG A 222 -23.16 22.41 -2.91
C ARG A 222 -21.88 22.17 -2.12
N ARG A 223 -22.01 22.14 -0.78
CA ARG A 223 -20.93 21.81 0.18
C ARG A 223 -21.11 20.43 0.83
N ARG A 224 -22.16 19.69 0.43
CA ARG A 224 -22.59 18.39 0.95
C ARG A 224 -23.14 17.56 -0.21
N PHE A 225 -23.15 16.24 -0.07
CA PHE A 225 -23.72 15.34 -1.09
C PHE A 225 -25.25 15.39 -1.06
N GLU A 226 -25.91 15.40 -2.22
CA GLU A 226 -27.37 15.24 -2.29
C GLU A 226 -27.69 13.92 -3.01
N VAL A 227 -28.77 13.26 -2.58
CA VAL A 227 -29.25 12.03 -3.22
C VAL A 227 -30.67 12.26 -3.74
N TRP A 228 -30.85 12.05 -5.02
CA TRP A 228 -32.14 12.09 -5.69
C TRP A 228 -32.56 10.68 -6.09
N ALA A 229 -33.76 10.27 -5.70
CA ALA A 229 -34.27 8.94 -6.03
C ALA A 229 -35.80 8.93 -5.95
N PRO A 230 -36.50 8.13 -6.78
CA PRO A 230 -37.91 7.83 -6.52
C PRO A 230 -38.05 7.08 -5.19
N LEU A 231 -39.25 7.12 -4.59
CA LEU A 231 -39.54 6.26 -3.44
C LEU A 231 -39.53 4.80 -3.91
N GLN A 232 -38.71 3.96 -3.26
CA GLN A 232 -38.47 2.57 -3.65
C GLN A 232 -38.10 1.74 -2.39
N PRO A 233 -38.34 0.41 -2.38
CA PRO A 233 -38.25 -0.43 -1.18
C PRO A 233 -36.90 -0.39 -0.46
N HIS A 234 -35.80 -0.34 -1.20
CA HIS A 234 -34.44 -0.47 -0.65
C HIS A 234 -33.69 0.85 -0.46
N LEU A 235 -34.36 1.99 -0.69
CA LEU A 235 -33.74 3.31 -0.60
C LEU A 235 -33.19 3.63 0.79
N SER A 236 -33.89 3.24 1.85
CA SER A 236 -33.46 3.49 3.23
C SER A 236 -32.14 2.78 3.57
N VAL A 237 -31.96 1.54 3.09
CA VAL A 237 -30.74 0.75 3.24
C VAL A 237 -29.59 1.40 2.47
N MET A 238 -29.83 1.81 1.22
CA MET A 238 -28.84 2.52 0.41
C MET A 238 -28.40 3.84 1.07
N LEU A 239 -29.34 4.66 1.53
CA LEU A 239 -29.02 5.94 2.20
C LEU A 239 -28.28 5.75 3.51
N ARG A 240 -28.56 4.68 4.26
CA ARG A 240 -27.83 4.33 5.48
C ARG A 240 -26.36 4.07 5.16
N HIS A 241 -26.07 3.20 4.19
CA HIS A 241 -24.70 2.89 3.81
C HIS A 241 -23.96 4.06 3.16
N LEU A 242 -24.64 4.90 2.35
CA LEU A 242 -24.02 6.12 1.83
C LEU A 242 -23.55 7.05 2.95
N ARG A 243 -24.33 7.21 4.02
CA ARG A 243 -23.93 8.01 5.19
C ARG A 243 -22.81 7.38 6.00
N GLU A 244 -22.75 6.05 6.06
CA GLU A 244 -21.69 5.32 6.77
C GLU A 244 -20.35 5.40 6.04
N HIS A 245 -20.35 5.38 4.69
CA HIS A 245 -19.12 5.30 3.89
C HIS A 245 -18.63 6.65 3.35
N LEU A 246 -19.50 7.63 3.11
CA LEU A 246 -19.08 8.94 2.61
C LEU A 246 -18.57 9.83 3.76
N PRO A 247 -17.35 10.38 3.66
CA PRO A 247 -16.73 11.15 4.75
C PRO A 247 -17.23 12.59 4.84
N VAL A 248 -18.04 13.04 3.88
CA VAL A 248 -18.81 14.29 3.97
C VAL A 248 -20.27 13.90 4.10
N ALA A 249 -21.00 14.62 4.95
CA ALA A 249 -22.40 14.34 5.19
C ALA A 249 -23.21 14.34 3.89
N VAL A 250 -24.06 13.33 3.76
CA VAL A 250 -25.13 13.27 2.76
C VAL A 250 -26.32 14.07 3.31
N ASP A 251 -26.64 15.17 2.64
CA ASP A 251 -27.83 15.99 2.92
C ASP A 251 -29.13 15.21 2.61
N HIS A 252 -30.27 15.87 2.77
CA HIS A 252 -31.60 15.27 2.67
C HIS A 252 -31.79 14.54 1.33
N TRP A 253 -32.44 13.37 1.37
CA TRP A 253 -32.98 12.73 0.17
C TRP A 253 -34.10 13.60 -0.42
N ARG A 254 -34.14 13.71 -1.76
CA ARG A 254 -35.22 14.39 -2.48
C ARG A 254 -35.91 13.43 -3.46
N PRO A 255 -37.25 13.39 -3.49
CA PRO A 255 -37.98 12.57 -4.45
C PRO A 255 -37.87 13.15 -5.86
N TYR A 256 -37.58 12.30 -6.85
CA TYR A 256 -37.82 12.60 -8.26
C TYR A 256 -39.32 12.45 -8.54
N LEU A 257 -40.06 13.55 -8.74
CA LEU A 257 -41.43 13.51 -9.23
C LEU A 257 -41.48 14.13 -10.62
N GLY A 258 -41.72 13.30 -11.65
CA GLY A 258 -41.97 13.78 -13.02
C GLY A 258 -40.72 14.30 -13.72
N SER A 259 -39.55 13.76 -13.37
CA SER A 259 -38.25 14.32 -13.73
C SER A 259 -37.62 13.66 -14.96
N GLY A 260 -38.12 12.50 -15.38
CA GLY A 260 -37.62 11.77 -16.55
C GLY A 260 -36.17 11.28 -16.41
N SER A 261 -35.68 11.11 -15.17
CA SER A 261 -34.31 10.67 -14.89
C SER A 261 -34.14 9.16 -15.03
N LEU A 262 -32.89 8.70 -15.20
CA LEU A 262 -32.57 7.27 -15.29
C LEU A 262 -33.06 6.47 -14.07
N PRO A 263 -32.80 6.91 -12.81
CA PRO A 263 -33.32 6.21 -11.64
C PRO A 263 -34.85 6.09 -11.63
N GLU A 264 -35.56 7.17 -11.98
CA GLU A 264 -37.03 7.18 -12.02
C GLU A 264 -37.55 6.21 -13.09
N ALA A 265 -37.00 6.27 -14.30
CA ALA A 265 -37.42 5.42 -15.42
C ALA A 265 -37.14 3.93 -15.16
N ALA A 266 -35.96 3.58 -14.65
CA ALA A 266 -35.57 2.19 -14.41
C ALA A 266 -36.40 1.53 -13.29
N VAL A 267 -36.68 2.28 -12.21
CA VAL A 267 -37.54 1.80 -11.11
C VAL A 267 -38.99 1.68 -11.57
N ALA A 268 -39.52 2.66 -12.31
CA ALA A 268 -40.88 2.59 -12.84
C ALA A 268 -41.08 1.41 -13.81
N ALA A 269 -40.03 1.03 -14.55
CA ALA A 269 -40.02 -0.14 -15.43
C ALA A 269 -39.77 -1.48 -14.70
N GLY A 270 -39.48 -1.46 -13.39
CA GLY A 270 -39.15 -2.66 -12.61
C GLY A 270 -37.87 -3.37 -13.08
N LEU A 271 -36.90 -2.61 -13.60
CA LEU A 271 -35.65 -3.15 -14.16
C LEU A 271 -34.51 -3.20 -13.14
N THR A 272 -34.71 -2.66 -11.94
CA THR A 272 -33.69 -2.57 -10.88
C THR A 272 -34.32 -2.61 -9.49
N ASP A 273 -33.56 -3.08 -8.50
CA ASP A 273 -34.02 -3.16 -7.10
C ASP A 273 -33.81 -1.82 -6.38
N VAL A 274 -32.75 -1.09 -6.74
CA VAL A 274 -32.46 0.24 -6.21
C VAL A 274 -31.74 1.12 -7.22
N ALA A 275 -32.24 2.33 -7.46
CA ALA A 275 -31.57 3.32 -8.29
C ALA A 275 -31.51 4.69 -7.65
N ILE A 276 -30.34 5.32 -7.67
CA ILE A 276 -30.14 6.66 -7.11
C ILE A 276 -29.35 7.54 -8.06
N CYS A 277 -29.57 8.84 -7.95
CA CYS A 277 -28.66 9.86 -8.42
C CYS A 277 -27.92 10.45 -7.22
N LEU A 278 -26.59 10.51 -7.32
CA LEU A 278 -25.70 11.09 -6.34
C LEU A 278 -25.04 12.34 -6.94
N GLU A 279 -25.31 13.48 -6.32
CA GLU A 279 -24.68 14.76 -6.66
C GLU A 279 -23.36 14.89 -5.91
N THR A 280 -22.25 14.84 -6.65
CA THR A 280 -20.88 14.95 -6.11
C THR A 280 -20.51 16.38 -5.70
N LEU A 281 -19.41 16.57 -4.96
CA LEU A 281 -18.98 17.87 -4.47
C LEU A 281 -18.20 18.64 -5.53
N LEU A 282 -18.77 19.68 -6.13
CA LEU A 282 -18.07 20.47 -7.17
C LEU A 282 -17.18 21.59 -6.62
N LEU A 283 -17.61 22.23 -5.52
CA LEU A 283 -16.97 23.44 -4.99
C LEU A 283 -16.10 23.19 -3.76
N ARG A 284 -15.92 21.93 -3.38
CA ARG A 284 -15.18 21.55 -2.19
C ARG A 284 -14.49 20.22 -2.40
N LYS A 285 -13.17 20.20 -2.18
CA LYS A 285 -12.41 18.96 -2.09
C LYS A 285 -12.80 18.16 -0.85
N MET A 286 -12.78 16.85 -0.98
CA MET A 286 -12.79 15.94 0.16
C MET A 286 -11.57 16.21 1.06
N PRO A 287 -11.71 16.07 2.39
CA PRO A 287 -10.58 16.24 3.30
C PRO A 287 -9.39 15.33 2.92
N GLY A 288 -8.19 15.91 2.87
CA GLY A 288 -6.94 15.20 2.57
C GLY A 288 -6.65 14.96 1.09
N CYS A 289 -7.43 15.53 0.16
CA CYS A 289 -7.15 15.45 -1.28
C CYS A 289 -6.29 16.62 -1.78
N GLU A 290 -5.27 16.30 -2.55
CA GLU A 290 -4.31 17.27 -3.11
C GLU A 290 -5.00 18.21 -4.11
N ASP A 291 -5.83 17.66 -4.99
CA ASP A 291 -6.57 18.38 -6.02
C ASP A 291 -8.05 17.92 -6.10
N PHE A 292 -8.79 18.53 -7.04
CA PHE A 292 -10.19 18.23 -7.25
C PHE A 292 -10.42 16.88 -7.93
N SER A 293 -9.55 16.44 -8.85
CA SER A 293 -9.73 15.16 -9.55
C SER A 293 -9.54 13.99 -8.58
N ASP A 294 -8.53 14.01 -7.71
CA ASP A 294 -8.35 13.03 -6.63
C ASP A 294 -9.56 13.04 -5.68
N SER A 295 -10.04 14.23 -5.31
CA SER A 295 -11.26 14.36 -4.51
C SER A 295 -12.45 13.66 -5.17
N TYR A 296 -12.69 13.89 -6.46
CA TYR A 296 -13.82 13.30 -7.19
C TYR A 296 -13.69 11.79 -7.32
N LYS A 297 -12.50 11.28 -7.67
CA LYS A 297 -12.21 9.84 -7.71
C LYS A 297 -12.50 9.19 -6.36
N ARG A 298 -12.07 9.82 -5.26
CA ARG A 298 -12.30 9.32 -3.91
C ARG A 298 -13.79 9.24 -3.55
N VAL A 299 -14.63 10.17 -4.02
CA VAL A 299 -16.10 10.06 -3.90
C VAL A 299 -16.59 8.76 -4.56
N GLY A 300 -16.13 8.49 -5.78
CA GLY A 300 -16.44 7.27 -6.51
C GLY A 300 -16.11 5.99 -5.74
N ARG A 301 -14.90 5.91 -5.19
CA ARG A 301 -14.44 4.76 -4.37
C ARG A 301 -15.37 4.53 -3.18
N PHE A 302 -15.74 5.58 -2.45
CA PHE A 302 -16.64 5.46 -1.30
C PHE A 302 -18.10 5.15 -1.68
N ALA A 303 -18.59 5.74 -2.77
CA ALA A 303 -19.93 5.47 -3.28
C ALA A 303 -20.07 4.00 -3.69
N LEU A 304 -19.06 3.43 -4.34
CA LEU A 304 -19.02 1.99 -4.67
C LEU A 304 -19.13 1.13 -3.40
N ARG A 305 -18.31 1.40 -2.39
CA ARG A 305 -18.34 0.65 -1.11
C ARG A 305 -19.71 0.71 -0.45
N ALA A 306 -20.38 1.87 -0.50
CA ALA A 306 -21.74 2.02 0.00
C ALA A 306 -22.74 1.17 -0.79
N VAL A 307 -22.68 1.19 -2.13
CA VAL A 307 -23.58 0.41 -2.99
C VAL A 307 -23.39 -1.09 -2.75
N VAL A 308 -22.14 -1.55 -2.67
CA VAL A 308 -21.82 -2.96 -2.39
C VAL A 308 -22.36 -3.40 -1.03
N SER A 309 -22.12 -2.61 0.03
CA SER A 309 -22.58 -2.94 1.37
C SER A 309 -24.11 -2.96 1.46
N ALA A 310 -24.77 -2.01 0.80
CA ALA A 310 -26.22 -1.98 0.69
C ALA A 310 -26.76 -3.22 -0.04
N LEU A 311 -26.18 -3.61 -1.17
CA LEU A 311 -26.60 -4.80 -1.89
C LEU A 311 -26.34 -6.09 -1.10
N ARG A 312 -25.22 -6.19 -0.37
CA ARG A 312 -24.98 -7.33 0.52
C ARG A 312 -26.06 -7.41 1.60
N ASP A 313 -26.49 -6.29 2.17
CA ASP A 313 -27.58 -6.24 3.15
C ASP A 313 -28.94 -6.63 2.53
N ILE A 314 -29.27 -6.03 1.39
CA ILE A 314 -30.53 -6.29 0.65
C ILE A 314 -30.66 -7.76 0.27
N HIS A 315 -29.57 -8.41 -0.16
CA HIS A 315 -29.56 -9.78 -0.67
C HIS A 315 -29.04 -10.81 0.35
N GLY A 316 -28.80 -10.42 1.60
CA GLY A 316 -28.38 -11.34 2.67
C GLY A 316 -27.00 -11.99 2.45
N LEU A 317 -26.10 -11.32 1.74
CA LEU A 317 -24.71 -11.75 1.61
C LEU A 317 -23.91 -11.35 2.86
N PRO A 318 -22.87 -12.13 3.26
CA PRO A 318 -21.99 -11.73 4.34
C PRO A 318 -21.43 -10.33 4.07
N GLN A 319 -21.44 -9.45 5.07
CA GLN A 319 -20.73 -8.18 4.93
C GLN A 319 -19.25 -8.48 4.69
N MET A 320 -18.58 -7.66 3.89
CA MET A 320 -17.13 -7.73 3.87
C MET A 320 -16.65 -7.39 5.27
N ASP A 321 -15.69 -8.15 5.80
CA ASP A 321 -14.91 -7.66 6.92
C ASP A 321 -14.36 -6.30 6.48
N ALA A 322 -14.80 -5.25 7.17
CA ALA A 322 -14.47 -3.88 6.82
C ALA A 322 -12.96 -3.67 7.02
N LEU A 323 -12.15 -4.05 6.03
CA LEU A 323 -10.72 -3.74 6.00
C LEU A 323 -10.46 -2.27 5.68
N ALA A 324 -11.50 -1.50 5.33
CA ALA A 324 -11.43 -0.04 5.32
C ALA A 324 -12.14 0.51 6.56
N GLU A 325 -11.38 0.68 7.63
CA GLU A 325 -11.74 1.54 8.76
C GLU A 325 -12.33 2.87 8.23
N THR A 326 -13.55 3.22 8.62
CA THR A 326 -14.13 4.53 8.30
C THR A 326 -13.23 5.60 8.93
N LEU A 327 -12.51 6.33 8.08
CA LEU A 327 -11.67 7.43 8.50
C LEU A 327 -12.57 8.54 9.04
N SER A 328 -12.44 8.81 10.33
CA SER A 328 -13.11 9.87 11.06
C SER A 328 -12.32 11.17 10.93
N THR A 329 -13.04 12.28 10.78
CA THR A 329 -12.50 13.63 10.99
C THR A 329 -12.84 14.15 12.39
N GLN A 330 -13.54 13.35 13.20
CA GLN A 330 -13.87 13.72 14.57
C GLN A 330 -12.61 13.68 15.43
N PRO A 331 -12.45 14.65 16.35
CA PRO A 331 -11.44 14.56 17.38
C PRO A 331 -11.54 13.24 18.15
N LEU A 332 -10.40 12.78 18.66
CA LEU A 332 -10.31 11.55 19.45
C LEU A 332 -9.90 11.89 20.87
N ARG A 333 -10.52 11.21 21.83
CA ARG A 333 -10.23 11.32 23.27
C ARG A 333 -9.54 10.04 23.72
N CYS A 334 -8.31 10.18 24.19
CA CYS A 334 -7.42 9.09 24.56
C CYS A 334 -7.10 9.19 26.05
N ARG A 335 -7.03 8.04 26.74
CA ARG A 335 -6.52 7.94 28.11
C ARG A 335 -5.02 7.65 28.06
N PRO A 336 -4.14 8.60 28.39
CA PRO A 336 -2.69 8.48 28.21
C PRO A 336 -2.06 7.19 28.77
N LYS A 337 -2.55 6.72 29.91
CA LYS A 337 -2.09 5.48 30.55
C LYS A 337 -2.31 4.22 29.72
N ASP A 338 -3.32 4.20 28.84
CA ASP A 338 -3.60 3.05 27.98
C ASP A 338 -2.61 2.96 26.83
N PHE A 339 -1.82 4.01 26.59
CA PHE A 339 -0.91 4.17 25.45
C PHE A 339 0.55 4.40 25.87
N SER A 340 0.78 4.52 27.18
CA SER A 340 2.09 4.75 27.76
C SER A 340 2.78 3.43 28.07
N ALA A 341 4.06 3.33 27.71
CA ALA A 341 4.92 2.25 28.17
C ALA A 341 6.32 2.75 28.45
N LYS A 342 7.00 2.12 29.40
CA LYS A 342 8.41 2.31 29.66
C LYS A 342 9.19 1.27 28.85
N LEU A 343 9.89 1.68 27.81
CA LEU A 343 10.73 0.77 27.04
C LEU A 343 11.96 0.34 27.87
N PRO A 344 12.56 -0.83 27.57
CA PRO A 344 13.79 -1.26 28.23
C PRO A 344 14.90 -0.18 28.18
N TRP A 345 15.75 -0.14 29.21
CA TRP A 345 16.74 0.95 29.39
C TRP A 345 17.65 1.16 28.18
N PHE A 346 17.99 0.09 27.46
CA PHE A 346 18.86 0.15 26.29
C PHE A 346 18.22 0.83 25.08
N TYR A 347 16.92 1.19 25.11
CA TYR A 347 16.33 2.13 24.14
C TYR A 347 16.79 3.58 24.35
N TYR A 348 17.27 3.90 25.55
CA TYR A 348 17.65 5.26 25.97
C TYR A 348 19.12 5.36 26.42
N SER A 349 19.84 4.24 26.43
CA SER A 349 21.23 4.14 26.87
C SER A 349 22.04 3.29 25.89
N VAL A 350 23.33 3.62 25.76
CA VAL A 350 24.33 2.81 25.03
C VAL A 350 25.08 1.83 25.95
N ASP A 351 24.80 1.85 27.26
CA ASP A 351 25.33 0.86 28.20
C ASP A 351 24.42 -0.37 28.24
N PHE A 352 24.82 -1.42 27.52
CA PHE A 352 24.14 -2.71 27.49
C PHE A 352 24.60 -3.65 28.61
N ALA A 353 25.68 -3.34 29.33
CA ALA A 353 26.18 -4.22 30.39
C ALA A 353 25.42 -4.01 31.70
N HIS A 354 25.06 -2.76 32.01
CA HIS A 354 24.43 -2.40 33.27
C HIS A 354 23.03 -1.83 33.06
N PRO A 355 21.97 -2.54 33.49
CA PRO A 355 20.63 -1.98 33.51
C PRO A 355 20.59 -0.68 34.29
N THR A 356 20.15 0.38 33.63
CA THR A 356 20.02 1.72 34.22
C THR A 356 18.55 2.11 34.25
N GLU A 357 18.06 2.65 35.36
CA GLU A 357 16.70 3.17 35.37
C GLU A 357 16.61 4.41 34.47
N SER A 358 15.81 4.31 33.41
CA SER A 358 15.41 5.47 32.60
C SER A 358 14.16 6.11 33.21
N GLY A 359 14.14 7.44 33.32
CA GLY A 359 12.91 8.20 33.60
C GLY A 359 12.05 8.43 32.36
N THR A 360 12.52 8.00 31.18
CA THR A 360 11.83 8.19 29.90
C THR A 360 10.78 7.12 29.69
N HIS A 361 9.60 7.58 29.28
CA HIS A 361 8.46 6.79 28.87
C HIS A 361 8.09 7.20 27.45
N ASN A 362 7.44 6.30 26.72
CA ASN A 362 6.93 6.57 25.39
C ASN A 362 5.40 6.48 25.41
N ILE A 363 4.74 7.38 24.68
CA ILE A 363 3.35 7.22 24.26
C ILE A 363 3.36 6.78 22.81
N GLU A 364 2.57 5.77 22.50
CA GLU A 364 2.19 5.49 21.12
C GLU A 364 0.71 5.15 21.04
N ILE A 365 0.05 5.72 20.04
CA ILE A 365 -1.30 5.33 19.61
C ILE A 365 -1.21 4.93 18.15
N ASN A 366 -1.64 3.72 17.84
CA ASN A 366 -1.57 3.15 16.49
C ASN A 366 -2.96 2.69 16.05
N GLY A 367 -3.20 2.57 14.74
CA GLY A 367 -4.52 2.25 14.19
C GLY A 367 -5.55 3.37 14.46
N LEU A 368 -5.13 4.63 14.45
CA LEU A 368 -6.03 5.77 14.53
C LEU A 368 -6.98 5.78 13.32
N PRO A 369 -8.30 5.84 13.51
CA PRO A 369 -9.26 5.88 12.42
C PRO A 369 -9.34 7.31 11.87
N VAL A 370 -8.21 7.90 11.49
CA VAL A 370 -8.11 9.28 10.99
C VAL A 370 -7.39 9.28 9.64
N GLY A 371 -7.77 10.22 8.76
CA GLY A 371 -7.13 10.34 7.46
C GLY A 371 -5.68 10.80 7.56
N PRO A 372 -4.82 10.53 6.56
CA PRO A 372 -3.50 11.14 6.47
C PRO A 372 -3.61 12.67 6.57
N GLY A 373 -2.76 13.29 7.38
CA GLY A 373 -2.78 14.74 7.59
C GLY A 373 -1.99 15.17 8.82
N HIS A 374 -2.10 16.45 9.15
CA HIS A 374 -1.51 17.03 10.36
C HIS A 374 -2.57 17.15 11.46
N TYR A 375 -2.19 16.82 12.69
CA TYR A 375 -3.09 16.77 13.83
C TYR A 375 -2.50 17.48 15.05
N ASP A 376 -3.35 18.29 15.70
CA ASP A 376 -3.05 18.89 16.99
C ASP A 376 -3.23 17.84 18.09
N VAL A 377 -2.20 17.70 18.94
CA VAL A 377 -2.24 16.83 20.12
C VAL A 377 -2.28 17.69 21.37
N TRP A 378 -3.41 17.63 22.07
CA TRP A 378 -3.66 18.38 23.29
C TRP A 378 -3.51 17.47 24.51
N LEU A 379 -2.76 17.91 25.52
CA LEU A 379 -2.53 17.16 26.76
C LEU A 379 -3.09 17.93 27.96
N ASN A 380 -3.93 17.28 28.75
CA ASN A 380 -4.44 17.86 29.99
C ASN A 380 -3.50 17.53 31.16
N VAL A 381 -2.82 18.53 31.71
CA VAL A 381 -1.88 18.36 32.83
C VAL A 381 -2.50 18.65 34.20
N GLY A 382 -3.76 19.09 34.24
CA GLY A 382 -4.42 19.50 35.48
C GLY A 382 -3.77 20.72 36.14
N GLU A 383 -4.32 21.17 37.28
CA GLU A 383 -3.84 22.38 37.98
C GLU A 383 -2.56 22.18 38.80
N SER A 384 -2.09 20.93 38.98
CA SER A 384 -1.05 20.59 39.96
C SER A 384 0.15 19.79 39.43
N ARG A 385 0.23 19.51 38.12
CA ARG A 385 1.38 18.84 37.51
C ARG A 385 2.16 19.86 36.70
N GLY A 386 3.45 20.04 36.99
CA GLY A 386 4.30 20.99 36.26
C GLY A 386 4.42 20.65 34.77
N ASN A 387 5.14 21.47 33.99
CA ASN A 387 5.32 21.22 32.56
C ASN A 387 6.09 19.90 32.32
N PRO A 388 5.50 18.91 31.65
CA PRO A 388 6.19 17.66 31.33
C PRO A 388 7.33 17.91 30.33
N ASP A 389 8.44 17.20 30.50
CA ASP A 389 9.49 17.16 29.47
C ASP A 389 9.04 16.21 28.36
N ILE A 390 8.59 16.75 27.23
CA ILE A 390 8.07 16.01 26.08
C ILE A 390 9.05 16.13 24.93
N ARG A 391 9.29 15.00 24.23
CA ARG A 391 10.17 14.94 23.07
C ARG A 391 9.50 14.25 21.90
N ILE A 392 9.53 14.88 20.72
CA ILE A 392 9.05 14.31 19.46
C ILE A 392 10.27 14.13 18.57
N GLY A 393 10.48 12.90 18.07
CA GLY A 393 11.70 12.59 17.29
C GLY A 393 13.00 12.81 18.07
N GLY A 394 12.96 12.67 19.41
CA GLY A 394 14.11 12.91 20.29
C GLY A 394 14.36 14.39 20.64
N GLU A 395 13.72 15.33 19.94
CA GLU A 395 13.87 16.76 20.21
C GLU A 395 12.87 17.24 21.26
N ARG A 396 13.35 18.06 22.21
CA ARG A 396 12.48 18.66 23.23
C ARG A 396 11.51 19.65 22.59
N CYS A 397 10.22 19.43 22.77
CA CYS A 397 9.19 20.28 22.21
C CYS A 397 8.97 21.53 23.07
N TYR A 398 8.81 22.68 22.40
CA TYR A 398 8.20 23.84 23.02
C TYR A 398 6.69 23.61 23.10
N ILE A 399 6.11 23.89 24.27
CA ILE A 399 4.71 23.61 24.53
C ILE A 399 4.01 24.94 24.80
N ASP A 400 3.01 25.25 24.01
CA ASP A 400 2.16 26.42 24.26
C ASP A 400 1.17 26.07 25.37
N ALA A 401 1.37 26.71 26.53
CA ALA A 401 0.41 26.65 27.62
C ALA A 401 -0.85 27.43 27.21
N THR A 402 -1.98 26.74 27.14
CA THR A 402 -3.27 27.38 26.86
C THR A 402 -4.03 27.65 28.15
N ALA A 403 -5.14 28.39 28.05
CA ALA A 403 -6.06 28.53 29.18
C ALA A 403 -6.58 27.14 29.62
N GLU A 404 -6.91 26.98 30.90
CA GLU A 404 -7.61 25.79 31.43
C GLU A 404 -6.77 24.49 31.55
N GLY A 405 -5.44 24.58 31.64
CA GLY A 405 -4.58 23.43 31.99
C GLY A 405 -4.32 22.44 30.84
N TRP A 406 -4.48 22.90 29.60
CA TRP A 406 -4.14 22.15 28.39
C TRP A 406 -2.85 22.65 27.75
N LEU A 407 -2.07 21.69 27.27
CA LEU A 407 -0.81 21.87 26.56
C LEU A 407 -1.00 21.44 25.11
N LEU A 408 -0.66 22.30 24.15
CA LEU A 408 -0.66 21.96 22.73
C LEU A 408 0.76 21.53 22.32
N LEU A 409 0.88 20.32 21.79
CA LEU A 409 2.10 19.89 21.10
C LEU A 409 2.15 20.49 19.69
N PRO A 410 3.35 20.65 19.11
CA PRO A 410 3.47 20.94 17.68
C PRO A 410 2.63 19.95 16.85
N SER A 411 1.96 20.47 15.84
CA SER A 411 1.14 19.69 14.91
C SER A 411 1.92 18.49 14.38
N ILE A 412 1.41 17.29 14.62
CA ILE A 412 2.10 16.02 14.32
C ILE A 412 1.58 15.49 12.98
N PRO A 413 2.46 15.15 12.03
CA PRO A 413 2.03 14.43 10.84
C PRO A 413 1.58 13.03 11.25
N VAL A 414 0.35 12.66 10.89
CA VAL A 414 -0.23 11.32 11.06
C VAL A 414 -0.49 10.70 9.68
N PRO A 415 0.54 10.53 8.82
CA PRO A 415 0.38 9.83 7.55
C PRO A 415 0.02 8.37 7.77
N GLY A 416 0.45 7.81 8.91
CA GLY A 416 0.39 6.39 9.20
C GLY A 416 -0.61 5.95 10.25
N ARG A 417 -1.67 6.72 10.54
CA ARG A 417 -2.62 6.41 11.62
C ARG A 417 -1.96 6.20 12.99
N MET A 418 -0.79 6.81 13.20
CA MET A 418 0.01 6.63 14.41
C MET A 418 0.50 7.98 14.97
N VAL A 419 0.46 8.11 16.29
CA VAL A 419 1.04 9.22 17.05
C VAL A 419 2.01 8.63 18.06
N SER A 420 3.26 9.08 18.09
CA SER A 420 4.28 8.62 19.04
C SER A 420 5.16 9.76 19.54
N PHE A 421 5.44 9.80 20.84
CA PHE A 421 6.35 10.77 21.47
C PHE A 421 6.84 10.28 22.84
N ASP A 422 7.99 10.78 23.28
CA ASP A 422 8.56 10.46 24.59
C ASP A 422 8.22 11.53 25.64
N TYR A 423 8.19 11.12 26.91
CA TYR A 423 8.10 12.03 28.05
C TYR A 423 8.93 11.56 29.25
N ALA A 424 9.39 12.48 30.09
CA ALA A 424 10.06 12.15 31.35
C ALA A 424 9.07 12.10 32.52
N GLY A 425 9.22 11.11 33.41
CA GLY A 425 8.39 10.98 34.62
C GLY A 425 8.96 10.03 35.68
N ASP A 426 8.74 10.39 36.94
CA ASP A 426 9.11 9.59 38.12
C ASP A 426 7.95 8.64 38.49
N GLY A 427 7.70 7.63 37.66
CA GLY A 427 6.66 6.62 37.91
C GLY A 427 6.01 6.10 36.62
N ASN A 428 5.13 5.10 36.76
CA ASN A 428 4.48 4.43 35.62
C ASN A 428 3.26 5.19 35.06
N GLU A 429 2.81 6.24 35.73
CA GLU A 429 1.65 7.03 35.31
C GLU A 429 2.12 8.29 34.54
N PRO A 430 1.49 8.61 33.40
CA PRO A 430 1.84 9.79 32.63
C PRO A 430 1.54 11.08 33.41
N PRO A 431 2.31 12.17 33.17
CA PRO A 431 2.12 13.45 33.84
C PRO A 431 0.89 14.24 33.36
N PHE A 432 0.02 13.62 32.55
CA PHE A 432 -1.21 14.19 32.02
C PHE A 432 -2.34 13.15 32.07
N ASP A 433 -3.55 13.61 32.37
CA ASP A 433 -4.70 12.76 32.67
C ASP A 433 -5.53 12.42 31.42
N GLU A 434 -5.46 13.28 30.40
CA GLU A 434 -6.23 13.16 29.17
C GLU A 434 -5.44 13.66 27.97
N MET A 435 -5.66 13.04 26.81
CA MET A 435 -5.12 13.49 25.53
C MET A 435 -6.23 13.61 24.49
N LEU A 436 -6.21 14.67 23.70
CA LEU A 436 -7.07 14.83 22.53
C LEU A 436 -6.23 14.89 21.26
N ILE A 437 -6.68 14.21 20.21
CA ILE A 437 -6.10 14.30 18.86
C ILE A 437 -7.17 14.90 17.95
N ALA A 438 -6.89 16.03 17.31
CA ALA A 438 -7.84 16.72 16.45
C ALA A 438 -7.15 17.18 15.15
N PRO A 439 -7.89 17.37 14.04
CA PRO A 439 -7.32 17.99 12.85
C PRO A 439 -6.64 19.31 13.20
N GLU A 440 -5.50 19.60 12.58
CA GLU A 440 -4.73 20.82 12.81
C GLU A 440 -5.60 22.09 12.74
N GLY A 441 -5.41 22.99 13.72
CA GLY A 441 -6.15 24.24 13.87
C GLY A 441 -7.51 24.09 14.55
N THR A 442 -7.89 22.90 15.03
CA THR A 442 -9.15 22.71 15.75
C THR A 442 -9.10 23.37 17.13
N PRO A 443 -9.99 24.33 17.45
CA PRO A 443 -10.01 24.95 18.77
C PRO A 443 -10.23 23.93 19.89
N ILE A 444 -9.52 24.04 21.00
CA ILE A 444 -9.61 23.09 22.14
C ILE A 444 -11.04 22.86 22.62
N SER A 445 -11.86 23.92 22.71
CA SER A 445 -13.27 23.81 23.10
C SER A 445 -14.08 22.92 22.14
N THR A 446 -13.77 22.99 20.84
CA THR A 446 -14.39 22.15 19.81
C THR A 446 -13.88 20.72 19.91
N ALA A 447 -12.57 20.54 20.08
CA ALA A 447 -11.96 19.22 20.29
C ALA A 447 -12.60 18.51 21.49
N GLN A 448 -12.70 19.18 22.64
CA GLN A 448 -13.30 18.62 23.85
C GLN A 448 -14.76 18.18 23.66
N GLN A 449 -15.57 19.01 22.99
CA GLN A 449 -17.00 18.75 22.78
C GLN A 449 -17.27 17.63 21.79
N GLN A 450 -16.43 17.51 20.76
CA GLN A 450 -16.65 16.57 19.65
C GLN A 450 -15.84 15.28 19.78
N ALA A 451 -14.89 15.20 20.72
CA ALA A 451 -13.99 14.08 20.80
C ALA A 451 -14.70 12.77 21.17
N ALA A 452 -14.56 11.77 20.30
CA ALA A 452 -15.02 10.41 20.54
C ALA A 452 -13.96 9.62 21.32
N PRO A 453 -14.33 8.76 22.29
CA PRO A 453 -13.36 7.93 23.00
C PRO A 453 -12.67 6.96 22.04
N TYR A 454 -11.34 6.89 22.10
CA TYR A 454 -10.55 5.92 21.35
C TYR A 454 -10.02 4.83 22.30
N THR A 455 -10.50 3.60 22.10
CA THR A 455 -10.18 2.43 22.95
C THR A 455 -9.83 1.18 22.14
N ARG A 456 -9.59 1.33 20.83
CA ARG A 456 -9.32 0.18 19.93
C ARG A 456 -7.94 -0.41 20.13
N TYR A 457 -7.02 0.39 20.63
CA TYR A 457 -5.64 0.03 20.89
C TYR A 457 -5.33 0.29 22.36
N ILE A 458 -4.60 -0.64 22.98
CA ILE A 458 -4.02 -0.49 24.32
C ILE A 458 -2.60 -0.99 24.19
N ARG A 459 -1.65 -0.18 24.62
CA ARG A 459 -0.24 -0.52 24.60
C ARG A 459 0.09 -1.45 25.75
N ARG A 460 0.64 -2.63 25.43
CA ARG A 460 1.11 -3.64 26.37
C ARG A 460 2.36 -4.29 25.81
N ILE A 461 3.52 -3.80 26.20
CA ILE A 461 4.81 -4.31 25.68
C ILE A 461 5.19 -5.69 26.26
N GLN A 462 4.66 -6.05 27.44
CA GLN A 462 4.90 -7.34 28.13
C GLN A 462 6.40 -7.66 28.32
N ASP A 463 7.20 -6.65 28.62
CA ASP A 463 8.63 -6.80 28.89
C ASP A 463 8.89 -7.50 30.23
N ASP A 464 8.02 -7.31 31.22
CA ASP A 464 8.03 -8.00 32.51
C ASP A 464 7.78 -9.51 32.39
N GLU A 465 7.15 -9.96 31.31
CA GLU A 465 6.98 -11.38 30.99
C GLU A 465 8.28 -12.01 30.45
N LYS A 466 9.25 -11.20 29.97
CA LYS A 466 10.50 -11.70 29.37
C LYS A 466 11.51 -12.14 30.42
N GLY A 467 11.79 -13.45 30.44
CA GLY A 467 12.71 -14.06 31.39
C GLY A 467 14.15 -13.53 31.27
N HIS A 468 14.61 -13.22 30.06
CA HIS A 468 15.97 -12.72 29.84
C HIS A 468 16.16 -11.27 30.29
N LEU A 469 15.15 -10.41 30.15
CA LEU A 469 15.19 -9.03 30.68
C LEU A 469 15.22 -9.02 32.21
N ARG A 470 14.50 -9.94 32.86
CA ARG A 470 14.53 -10.11 34.32
C ARG A 470 15.84 -10.70 34.85
N ASN A 471 16.59 -11.40 34.01
CA ASN A 471 17.88 -11.99 34.35
C ASN A 471 18.96 -11.52 33.35
N TRP A 472 19.06 -10.20 33.22
CA TRP A 472 19.93 -9.57 32.23
C TRP A 472 21.40 -9.94 32.43
N GLU A 473 21.89 -10.03 33.66
CA GLU A 473 23.28 -10.42 33.96
C GLU A 473 23.63 -11.78 33.33
N ARG A 474 22.77 -12.78 33.50
CA ARG A 474 22.97 -14.10 32.88
C ARG A 474 22.88 -14.03 31.36
N PHE A 475 21.88 -13.33 30.83
CA PHE A 475 21.71 -13.20 29.39
C PHE A 475 22.91 -12.50 28.74
N HIS A 476 23.32 -11.36 29.28
CA HIS A 476 24.48 -10.60 28.85
C HIS A 476 25.77 -11.42 28.95
N GLY A 477 25.92 -12.24 29.99
CA GLY A 477 27.05 -13.17 30.11
C GLY A 477 27.13 -14.22 28.99
N VAL A 478 25.98 -14.74 28.53
CA VAL A 478 25.92 -15.65 27.37
C VAL A 478 26.13 -14.87 26.06
N LEU A 479 25.51 -13.69 25.93
CA LEU A 479 25.61 -12.81 24.77
C LEU A 479 27.06 -12.41 24.46
N THR A 480 27.82 -12.09 25.51
CA THR A 480 29.24 -11.72 25.42
C THR A 480 30.18 -12.91 25.53
N GLY A 481 29.63 -14.13 25.69
CA GLY A 481 30.40 -15.36 25.67
C GLY A 481 31.02 -15.58 24.29
N GLY A 482 32.35 -15.71 24.22
CA GLY A 482 33.08 -15.95 22.97
C GLY A 482 32.91 -17.38 22.42
N GLY A 483 33.78 -17.77 21.48
CA GLY A 483 33.92 -19.17 21.05
C GLY A 483 33.14 -19.63 19.81
N PHE A 484 32.33 -18.75 19.22
CA PHE A 484 31.72 -18.96 17.89
C PHE A 484 31.97 -17.68 17.08
N GLY A 485 32.46 -17.81 15.85
CA GLY A 485 32.89 -16.69 15.02
C GLY A 485 32.90 -16.98 13.52
N VAL A 486 33.62 -16.16 12.76
CA VAL A 486 33.65 -16.18 11.29
C VAL A 486 34.02 -17.55 10.72
N ASP A 487 34.96 -18.28 11.32
CA ASP A 487 35.35 -19.61 10.85
C ASP A 487 34.24 -20.65 11.01
N ASP A 488 33.37 -20.51 12.01
CA ASP A 488 32.21 -21.37 12.19
C ASP A 488 31.14 -21.07 11.15
N LEU A 489 30.87 -19.78 10.90
CA LEU A 489 29.99 -19.33 9.83
C LEU A 489 30.47 -19.82 8.46
N ARG A 490 31.77 -19.74 8.18
CA ARG A 490 32.36 -20.25 6.93
C ARG A 490 32.12 -21.75 6.77
N ARG A 491 32.30 -22.55 7.83
CA ARG A 491 32.02 -23.99 7.77
C ARG A 491 30.54 -24.28 7.53
N MET A 492 29.64 -23.56 8.19
CA MET A 492 28.19 -23.67 7.95
C MET A 492 27.85 -23.33 6.49
N HIS A 493 28.39 -22.23 5.97
CA HIS A 493 28.22 -21.81 4.59
C HIS A 493 28.66 -22.90 3.61
N GLU A 494 29.89 -23.42 3.75
CA GLU A 494 30.39 -24.46 2.83
C GLU A 494 29.54 -25.72 2.82
N GLN A 495 29.09 -26.16 4.00
CA GLN A 495 28.24 -27.35 4.11
C GLN A 495 26.90 -27.18 3.39
N ILE A 496 26.29 -26.00 3.50
CA ILE A 496 25.07 -25.70 2.76
C ILE A 496 25.36 -25.63 1.26
N VAL A 497 26.40 -24.91 0.81
CA VAL A 497 26.72 -24.80 -0.62
C VAL A 497 27.05 -26.15 -1.24
N ASP A 498 27.78 -27.01 -0.53
CA ASP A 498 28.03 -28.40 -0.94
C ASP A 498 26.71 -29.15 -1.11
N TRP A 499 25.79 -29.04 -0.16
CA TRP A 499 24.46 -29.66 -0.27
C TRP A 499 23.67 -29.12 -1.46
N VAL A 500 23.53 -27.79 -1.61
CA VAL A 500 22.83 -27.13 -2.73
C VAL A 500 23.38 -27.60 -4.08
N ALA A 501 24.69 -27.78 -4.20
CA ALA A 501 25.33 -28.26 -5.43
C ALA A 501 24.90 -29.69 -5.81
N THR A 502 24.57 -30.54 -4.83
CA THR A 502 24.03 -31.90 -5.07
C THR A 502 22.58 -31.88 -5.56
N ARG A 503 21.85 -30.79 -5.31
CA ARG A 503 20.44 -30.62 -5.67
C ARG A 503 20.22 -29.88 -6.98
N GLN A 504 21.28 -29.34 -7.58
CA GLN A 504 21.22 -28.67 -8.88
C GLN A 504 21.01 -29.68 -10.02
N VAL A 505 20.02 -29.42 -10.87
CA VAL A 505 19.78 -30.20 -12.09
C VAL A 505 20.80 -29.80 -13.16
N LEU A 506 21.66 -30.74 -13.57
CA LEU A 506 22.69 -30.52 -14.59
C LEU A 506 22.48 -31.33 -15.86
N ASP A 507 21.39 -32.11 -15.95
CA ASP A 507 21.05 -32.85 -17.16
C ASP A 507 20.59 -31.86 -18.25
N ASP A 508 21.30 -31.83 -19.37
CA ASP A 508 20.98 -30.97 -20.52
C ASP A 508 19.63 -31.32 -21.17
N GLY A 509 19.11 -32.54 -20.94
CA GLY A 509 17.80 -32.97 -21.42
C GLY A 509 16.62 -32.61 -20.52
N ASP A 510 16.86 -32.13 -19.30
CA ASP A 510 15.81 -31.80 -18.34
C ASP A 510 15.34 -30.35 -18.52
N HIS A 511 14.03 -30.14 -18.61
CA HIS A 511 13.43 -28.81 -18.61
C HIS A 511 13.81 -27.94 -17.40
N HIS A 512 14.18 -28.54 -16.27
CA HIS A 512 14.64 -27.86 -15.06
C HIS A 512 16.15 -27.65 -15.00
N ARG A 513 16.91 -27.90 -16.07
CA ARG A 513 18.37 -27.66 -16.12
C ARG A 513 18.74 -26.29 -15.51
N GLY A 514 19.67 -26.32 -14.56
CA GLY A 514 20.14 -25.15 -13.82
C GLY A 514 19.41 -24.92 -12.49
N ALA A 515 18.16 -25.34 -12.37
CA ALA A 515 17.36 -25.20 -11.15
C ALA A 515 17.94 -26.00 -9.99
N VAL A 516 17.64 -25.58 -8.77
CA VAL A 516 17.90 -26.36 -7.56
C VAL A 516 16.59 -26.94 -7.04
N LEU A 517 16.59 -28.25 -6.78
CA LEU A 517 15.46 -28.94 -6.17
C LEU A 517 15.46 -28.73 -4.65
N SER A 518 14.53 -27.91 -4.16
CA SER A 518 14.33 -27.70 -2.72
C SER A 518 13.71 -28.94 -2.05
N GLU A 519 13.84 -29.02 -0.72
CA GLU A 519 13.21 -30.07 0.10
C GLU A 519 11.68 -30.03 0.06
N GLU A 520 11.09 -28.92 -0.38
CA GLU A 520 9.66 -28.71 -0.53
C GLU A 520 9.11 -29.24 -1.88
N ASP A 521 9.90 -30.04 -2.61
CA ASP A 521 9.58 -30.61 -3.92
C ASP A 521 9.18 -29.55 -4.97
N LYS A 522 10.01 -28.51 -5.09
CA LYS A 522 9.82 -27.38 -5.99
C LYS A 522 11.11 -26.97 -6.70
N TYR A 523 10.96 -26.31 -7.84
CA TYR A 523 12.03 -25.66 -8.60
C TYR A 523 11.81 -24.15 -8.62
N ASP A 524 12.01 -23.49 -7.46
CA ASP A 524 11.73 -22.07 -7.28
C ASP A 524 12.86 -21.19 -7.85
N ALA A 525 12.50 -20.07 -8.49
CA ALA A 525 13.44 -19.17 -9.13
C ALA A 525 14.21 -18.32 -8.11
N ARG A 526 13.63 -18.01 -6.95
CA ARG A 526 14.32 -17.32 -5.85
C ARG A 526 15.38 -18.21 -5.25
N ASP A 527 15.06 -19.46 -4.98
CA ASP A 527 16.01 -20.45 -4.44
C ASP A 527 17.15 -20.68 -5.43
N THR A 528 16.81 -20.81 -6.71
CA THR A 528 17.82 -20.94 -7.77
C THR A 528 18.66 -19.66 -7.92
N ALA A 529 18.10 -18.46 -7.76
CA ALA A 529 18.85 -17.20 -7.78
C ALA A 529 19.80 -17.09 -6.59
N ALA A 530 19.37 -17.51 -5.40
CA ALA A 530 20.24 -17.58 -4.22
C ALA A 530 21.36 -18.61 -4.41
N ALA A 531 21.07 -19.77 -5.02
CA ALA A 531 22.09 -20.75 -5.39
C ALA A 531 23.09 -20.20 -6.40
N ALA A 532 22.64 -19.43 -7.40
CA ALA A 532 23.52 -18.76 -8.36
C ALA A 532 24.50 -17.83 -7.63
N ALA A 533 24.03 -17.04 -6.66
CA ALA A 533 24.88 -16.20 -5.83
C ALA A 533 25.86 -17.02 -4.98
N CYS A 534 25.43 -18.11 -4.36
CA CYS A 534 26.31 -19.02 -3.60
C CYS A 534 27.44 -19.61 -4.45
N PHE A 535 27.11 -20.09 -5.65
CA PHE A 535 28.10 -20.63 -6.59
C PHE A 535 29.04 -19.54 -7.10
N ALA A 536 28.53 -18.33 -7.36
CA ALA A 536 29.33 -17.16 -7.71
C ALA A 536 30.34 -16.79 -6.61
N MET A 537 29.90 -16.76 -5.35
CA MET A 537 30.76 -16.50 -4.18
C MET A 537 31.87 -17.55 -4.07
N ARG A 538 31.51 -18.84 -4.21
CA ARG A 538 32.48 -19.92 -4.16
C ARG A 538 33.47 -19.88 -5.31
N HIS A 539 33.03 -19.52 -6.51
CA HIS A 539 33.91 -19.28 -7.64
C HIS A 539 34.88 -18.13 -7.36
N SER A 540 34.38 -16.97 -6.93
CA SER A 540 35.19 -15.78 -6.61
C SER A 540 36.30 -16.08 -5.60
N ARG A 541 36.01 -16.91 -4.58
CA ARG A 541 36.99 -17.29 -3.56
C ARG A 541 37.99 -18.36 -4.01
N THR A 542 37.57 -19.32 -4.84
CA THR A 542 38.40 -20.51 -5.18
C THR A 542 39.06 -20.45 -6.54
N GLY A 543 38.54 -19.63 -7.46
CA GLY A 543 38.91 -19.62 -8.88
C GLY A 543 38.48 -20.86 -9.65
N ASP A 544 37.76 -21.82 -9.04
CA ASP A 544 37.37 -23.06 -9.70
C ASP A 544 36.21 -22.81 -10.68
N HIS A 545 36.48 -23.15 -11.94
CA HIS A 545 35.58 -22.90 -13.07
C HIS A 545 34.31 -23.75 -13.02
N MET A 546 34.31 -24.88 -12.30
CA MET A 546 33.08 -25.66 -12.09
C MET A 546 31.99 -24.82 -11.41
N TRP A 547 32.34 -24.04 -10.40
CA TRP A 547 31.38 -23.18 -9.69
C TRP A 547 30.86 -22.06 -10.57
N LEU A 548 31.70 -21.52 -11.46
CA LEU A 548 31.25 -20.56 -12.45
C LEU A 548 30.18 -21.18 -13.38
N GLN A 549 30.42 -22.39 -13.90
CA GLN A 549 29.45 -23.07 -14.76
C GLN A 549 28.12 -23.34 -14.05
N ARG A 550 28.17 -23.74 -12.77
CA ARG A 550 26.97 -23.92 -11.95
C ARG A 550 26.21 -22.61 -11.73
N ALA A 551 26.91 -21.52 -11.44
CA ALA A 551 26.31 -20.20 -11.25
C ALA A 551 25.61 -19.71 -12.54
N LEU A 552 26.27 -19.88 -13.69
CA LEU A 552 25.72 -19.52 -15.00
C LEU A 552 24.47 -20.34 -15.34
N ALA A 553 24.49 -21.66 -15.11
CA ALA A 553 23.34 -22.52 -15.35
C ALA A 553 22.14 -22.17 -14.46
N ALA A 554 22.39 -21.87 -13.18
CA ALA A 554 21.35 -21.43 -12.24
C ALA A 554 20.73 -20.10 -12.69
N ARG A 555 21.56 -19.11 -13.02
CA ARG A 555 21.10 -17.81 -13.55
C ARG A 555 20.27 -17.96 -14.82
N GLU A 556 20.68 -18.82 -15.74
CA GLU A 556 19.92 -19.12 -16.97
C GLU A 556 18.53 -19.69 -16.65
N TYR A 557 18.42 -20.58 -15.66
CA TYR A 557 17.12 -21.06 -15.19
C TYR A 557 16.25 -19.92 -14.67
N VAL A 558 16.81 -19.03 -13.85
CA VAL A 558 16.08 -17.88 -13.27
C VAL A 558 15.45 -17.03 -14.38
N TYR A 559 16.19 -16.69 -15.44
CA TYR A 559 15.64 -15.89 -16.54
C TYR A 559 14.49 -16.54 -17.29
N ARG A 560 14.46 -17.88 -17.36
CA ARG A 560 13.32 -18.61 -17.96
C ARG A 560 12.02 -18.45 -17.16
N ASN A 561 12.10 -17.94 -15.93
CA ASN A 561 10.96 -17.64 -15.06
C ASN A 561 10.54 -16.16 -15.10
N GLN A 562 11.25 -15.32 -15.87
CA GLN A 562 10.83 -13.95 -16.09
C GLN A 562 9.73 -13.90 -17.16
N MET A 563 8.69 -13.14 -16.89
CA MET A 563 7.62 -12.92 -17.87
C MET A 563 8.08 -11.93 -18.93
N HIS A 564 7.83 -12.30 -20.18
CA HIS A 564 8.09 -11.47 -21.35
C HIS A 564 6.79 -11.33 -22.13
N GLU A 565 5.98 -10.35 -21.73
CA GLU A 565 4.68 -10.01 -22.31
C GLU A 565 4.64 -8.48 -22.55
N PRO A 566 5.39 -7.92 -23.52
CA PRO A 566 5.51 -6.45 -23.68
C PRO A 566 4.17 -5.72 -23.88
N GLU A 567 3.16 -6.42 -24.39
CA GLU A 567 1.77 -5.97 -24.52
C GLU A 567 0.99 -5.95 -23.19
N ASN A 568 1.54 -6.53 -22.13
CA ASN A 568 0.97 -6.57 -20.78
C ASN A 568 1.98 -6.01 -19.76
N PRO A 569 2.11 -4.67 -19.64
CA PRO A 569 3.04 -4.05 -18.70
C PRO A 569 2.82 -4.43 -17.23
N ALA A 570 1.63 -4.96 -16.87
CA ALA A 570 1.36 -5.44 -15.52
C ALA A 570 2.07 -6.77 -15.20
N ARG A 571 2.57 -7.48 -16.21
CA ARG A 571 3.28 -8.76 -16.06
C ARG A 571 4.69 -8.73 -16.66
N ASP A 572 4.92 -7.94 -17.70
CA ASP A 572 6.21 -7.85 -18.37
C ASP A 572 7.36 -7.50 -17.42
N GLY A 573 8.44 -8.28 -17.46
CA GLY A 573 9.62 -8.11 -16.62
C GLY A 573 9.49 -8.67 -15.19
N GLY A 574 8.29 -8.98 -14.72
CA GLY A 574 8.05 -9.62 -13.42
C GLY A 574 8.46 -11.09 -13.39
N PHE A 575 8.73 -11.64 -12.20
CA PHE A 575 8.99 -13.08 -12.03
C PHE A 575 7.76 -13.83 -11.53
N VAL A 576 7.52 -15.01 -12.10
CA VAL A 576 6.36 -15.85 -11.77
C VAL A 576 6.36 -16.32 -10.32
N HIS A 577 5.20 -16.28 -9.69
CA HIS A 577 5.01 -16.73 -8.32
C HIS A 577 4.94 -18.26 -8.22
N MET A 578 5.93 -18.91 -7.62
CA MET A 578 5.97 -20.38 -7.49
C MET A 578 5.67 -20.85 -6.07
N VAL A 579 4.47 -20.51 -5.59
CA VAL A 579 3.97 -20.98 -4.29
C VAL A 579 2.90 -22.06 -4.44
N SER A 580 3.03 -23.11 -3.64
CA SER A 580 2.17 -24.27 -3.44
C SER A 580 2.01 -24.53 -1.93
N GLY A 581 0.89 -25.12 -1.52
CA GLY A 581 0.59 -25.42 -0.13
C GLY A 581 -0.55 -24.58 0.42
N ILE A 582 -0.48 -24.25 1.73
CA ILE A 582 -1.63 -23.76 2.52
C ILE A 582 -2.21 -22.44 1.94
N TRP A 583 -1.39 -21.61 1.26
CA TRP A 583 -1.74 -20.24 0.85
C TRP A 583 -1.70 -20.02 -0.68
N GLY A 584 -1.40 -21.07 -1.49
CA GLY A 584 -1.19 -20.93 -2.94
C GLY A 584 -1.95 -21.96 -3.78
N THR A 585 -2.13 -21.66 -5.07
CA THR A 585 -2.49 -22.67 -6.08
C THR A 585 -1.42 -23.76 -6.11
N GLN A 586 -1.74 -25.04 -6.35
CA GLN A 586 -0.72 -26.11 -6.42
C GLN A 586 0.21 -25.91 -7.63
N PHE A 587 1.22 -25.04 -7.49
CA PHE A 587 2.16 -24.69 -8.54
C PHE A 587 3.58 -24.96 -8.04
N THR A 588 4.16 -26.08 -8.46
CA THR A 588 5.53 -26.49 -8.06
C THR A 588 6.51 -26.46 -9.22
N ARG A 589 6.05 -26.18 -10.46
CA ARG A 589 6.81 -26.31 -11.71
C ARG A 589 6.30 -25.32 -12.75
N LEU A 590 7.21 -24.82 -13.61
CA LEU A 590 6.88 -24.05 -14.81
C LEU A 590 5.99 -24.85 -15.79
N GLN A 591 4.67 -24.79 -15.61
CA GLN A 591 3.69 -25.35 -16.54
C GLN A 591 2.62 -24.30 -16.86
N PRO A 592 2.37 -23.99 -18.15
CA PRO A 592 1.29 -23.09 -18.53
C PRO A 592 -0.09 -23.61 -18.07
N PRO A 593 -1.03 -22.72 -17.69
CA PRO A 593 -0.91 -21.27 -17.62
C PRO A 593 -0.01 -20.81 -16.46
N TYR A 594 0.82 -19.80 -16.70
CA TYR A 594 1.72 -19.23 -15.68
C TYR A 594 0.91 -18.54 -14.56
N PRO A 595 1.41 -18.57 -13.31
CA PRO A 595 0.77 -17.92 -12.19
C PRO A 595 0.89 -16.39 -12.29
N CYS A 596 0.34 -15.68 -11.30
CA CYS A 596 0.54 -14.25 -11.15
C CYS A 596 2.02 -13.89 -10.94
N ILE A 597 2.37 -12.62 -11.19
CA ILE A 597 3.66 -12.07 -10.76
C ILE A 597 3.62 -11.79 -9.26
N ASP A 598 4.71 -12.10 -8.55
CA ASP A 598 4.89 -11.73 -7.16
C ASP A 598 6.03 -10.71 -6.99
N GLY A 599 5.73 -9.63 -6.27
CA GLY A 599 6.65 -8.52 -6.05
C GLY A 599 7.74 -8.83 -5.02
N VAL A 600 7.45 -9.71 -4.05
CA VAL A 600 8.48 -10.23 -3.13
C VAL A 600 9.49 -11.07 -3.90
N ASP A 601 9.01 -11.97 -4.76
CA ASP A 601 9.84 -12.85 -5.59
C ASP A 601 10.68 -12.05 -6.58
N THR A 602 10.04 -11.12 -7.28
CA THR A 602 10.70 -10.22 -8.23
C THR A 602 11.79 -9.40 -7.55
N GLY A 603 11.53 -8.83 -6.37
CA GLY A 603 12.52 -8.05 -5.64
C GLY A 603 13.69 -8.89 -5.09
N VAL A 604 13.41 -10.06 -4.50
CA VAL A 604 14.46 -10.97 -3.99
C VAL A 604 15.35 -11.48 -5.13
N ILE A 605 14.75 -11.91 -6.25
CA ILE A 605 15.50 -12.36 -7.43
C ILE A 605 16.38 -11.23 -7.97
N THR A 606 15.82 -10.01 -8.09
CA THR A 606 16.56 -8.83 -8.53
C THR A 606 17.78 -8.57 -7.65
N HIS A 607 17.63 -8.66 -6.32
CA HIS A 607 18.77 -8.56 -5.40
C HIS A 607 19.85 -9.61 -5.68
N MET A 608 19.47 -10.87 -5.88
CA MET A 608 20.43 -11.96 -6.11
C MET A 608 21.15 -11.82 -7.45
N LEU A 609 20.44 -11.42 -8.50
CA LEU A 609 21.03 -11.18 -9.82
C LEU A 609 22.05 -10.03 -9.78
N CYS A 610 21.71 -8.92 -9.11
CA CYS A 610 22.65 -7.83 -8.90
C CYS A 610 23.90 -8.29 -8.11
N LYS A 611 23.71 -9.09 -7.04
CA LYS A 611 24.84 -9.66 -6.28
C LYS A 611 25.73 -10.55 -7.15
N CYS A 612 25.16 -11.35 -8.05
CA CYS A 612 25.94 -12.17 -8.99
C CYS A 612 26.86 -11.31 -9.85
N ILE A 613 26.36 -10.19 -10.39
CA ILE A 613 27.15 -9.23 -11.17
C ILE A 613 28.26 -8.60 -10.32
N GLU A 614 27.94 -8.14 -9.11
CA GLU A 614 28.91 -7.57 -8.16
C GLU A 614 30.04 -8.56 -7.80
N LEU A 615 29.74 -9.86 -7.76
CA LEU A 615 30.70 -10.93 -7.53
C LEU A 615 31.57 -11.25 -8.76
N GLY A 616 31.36 -10.56 -9.88
CA GLY A 616 32.15 -10.70 -11.09
C GLY A 616 31.69 -11.81 -12.03
N LEU A 617 30.44 -12.28 -11.93
CA LEU A 617 29.91 -13.19 -12.96
C LEU A 617 29.94 -12.50 -14.34
N PRO A 618 30.31 -13.22 -15.42
CA PRO A 618 30.25 -12.67 -16.77
C PRO A 618 28.87 -12.11 -17.08
N THR A 619 28.82 -10.81 -17.35
CA THR A 619 27.58 -10.06 -17.58
C THR A 619 27.39 -9.84 -19.08
N ALA A 620 26.30 -10.36 -19.63
CA ALA A 620 25.84 -10.18 -21.00
C ALA A 620 24.67 -9.18 -21.04
N GLU A 621 24.32 -8.67 -22.22
CA GLU A 621 23.19 -7.74 -22.38
C GLU A 621 21.87 -8.31 -21.85
N ALA A 622 21.62 -9.61 -22.06
CA ALA A 622 20.42 -10.27 -21.54
C ALA A 622 20.32 -10.25 -20.00
N ASP A 623 21.46 -10.20 -19.29
CA ASP A 623 21.46 -10.07 -17.82
C ASP A 623 20.96 -8.68 -17.41
N LEU A 624 21.43 -7.65 -18.12
CA LEU A 624 21.04 -6.26 -17.88
C LEU A 624 19.59 -6.00 -18.30
N ASP A 625 19.14 -6.62 -19.41
CA ASP A 625 17.75 -6.57 -19.86
C ASP A 625 16.80 -7.19 -18.83
N ALA A 626 17.18 -8.32 -18.24
CA ALA A 626 16.39 -8.96 -17.19
C ALA A 626 16.26 -8.09 -15.93
N ILE A 627 17.37 -7.50 -15.46
CA ILE A 627 17.35 -6.57 -14.32
C ILE A 627 16.53 -5.33 -14.62
N GLN A 628 16.67 -4.78 -15.84
CA GLN A 628 15.91 -3.61 -16.28
C GLN A 628 14.41 -3.90 -16.37
N GLY A 629 14.01 -5.06 -16.89
CA GLY A 629 12.62 -5.50 -16.94
C GLY A 629 12.02 -5.65 -15.54
N ALA A 630 12.74 -6.31 -14.62
CA ALA A 630 12.28 -6.49 -13.24
C ALA A 630 12.14 -5.15 -12.49
N ALA A 631 13.12 -4.26 -12.61
CA ALA A 631 13.07 -2.93 -12.01
C ALA A 631 11.95 -2.06 -12.62
N GLY A 632 11.74 -2.16 -13.94
CA GLY A 632 10.63 -1.51 -14.64
C GLY A 632 9.28 -1.99 -14.12
N TRP A 633 9.12 -3.30 -13.93
CA TRP A 633 7.91 -3.88 -13.34
C TRP A 633 7.68 -3.39 -11.90
N ILE A 634 8.71 -3.41 -11.04
CA ILE A 634 8.61 -2.94 -9.64
C ILE A 634 8.17 -1.48 -9.61
N ALA A 635 8.78 -0.62 -10.42
CA ALA A 635 8.45 0.80 -10.50
C ALA A 635 7.02 1.05 -11.02
N ALA A 636 6.57 0.29 -12.03
CA ALA A 636 5.22 0.39 -12.58
C ALA A 636 4.13 -0.10 -11.61
N ASN A 637 4.50 -0.93 -10.62
CA ASN A 637 3.60 -1.52 -9.63
C ASN A 637 3.66 -0.81 -8.27
N GLU A 638 3.70 0.53 -8.31
CA GLU A 638 3.54 1.45 -7.19
C GLU A 638 2.08 1.97 -7.13
N PRO A 639 1.10 1.23 -6.57
CA PRO A 639 -0.33 1.60 -6.57
C PRO A 639 -0.64 2.90 -5.82
N LEU A 640 0.24 3.30 -4.91
CA LEU A 640 0.24 4.58 -4.22
C LEU A 640 1.68 5.06 -4.10
N PRO A 641 1.95 6.37 -4.13
CA PRO A 641 3.30 6.90 -3.99
C PRO A 641 3.99 6.36 -2.73
N GLY A 642 5.05 5.56 -2.89
CA GLY A 642 5.82 4.92 -1.83
C GLY A 642 5.32 3.56 -1.35
N LEU A 643 4.38 2.94 -2.06
CA LEU A 643 3.87 1.60 -1.76
C LEU A 643 4.11 0.67 -2.95
N PHE A 644 4.92 -0.38 -2.77
CA PHE A 644 5.12 -1.43 -3.78
C PHE A 644 4.20 -2.64 -3.55
N LEU A 645 3.66 -3.20 -4.63
CA LEU A 645 2.76 -4.38 -4.55
C LEU A 645 3.47 -5.62 -4.00
N HIS A 646 2.77 -6.35 -3.14
CA HIS A 646 3.22 -7.69 -2.73
C HIS A 646 3.14 -8.69 -3.88
N HIS A 647 2.06 -8.67 -4.65
CA HIS A 647 1.83 -9.50 -5.83
C HIS A 647 0.85 -8.79 -6.76
N GLU A 648 0.73 -9.29 -7.98
CA GLU A 648 -0.24 -8.82 -8.97
C GLU A 648 -1.66 -8.80 -8.36
N GLY A 649 -2.29 -7.61 -8.35
CA GLY A 649 -3.61 -7.41 -7.77
C GLY A 649 -3.67 -7.32 -6.24
N ALA A 650 -2.53 -7.32 -5.53
CA ALA A 650 -2.50 -7.08 -4.09
C ALA A 650 -3.01 -5.68 -3.72
N THR A 651 -3.68 -5.56 -2.59
CA THR A 651 -4.42 -4.34 -2.20
C THR A 651 -4.02 -3.84 -0.82
N ARG A 652 -3.17 -4.60 -0.13
CA ARG A 652 -2.70 -4.35 1.23
C ARG A 652 -1.39 -3.58 1.19
N ASP A 653 -1.27 -2.65 2.12
CA ASP A 653 -0.04 -1.93 2.39
C ASP A 653 0.90 -2.82 3.22
N CYS A 654 1.70 -3.63 2.52
CA CYS A 654 2.59 -4.60 3.14
C CYS A 654 3.98 -4.00 3.33
N GLN A 655 4.38 -3.77 4.57
CA GLN A 655 5.69 -3.23 4.93
C GLN A 655 6.83 -4.10 4.39
N ASN A 656 6.63 -5.43 4.45
CA ASN A 656 7.60 -6.40 3.97
C ASN A 656 7.86 -6.26 2.45
N ALA A 657 6.79 -6.23 1.65
CA ALA A 657 6.90 -6.03 0.20
C ALA A 657 7.46 -4.65 -0.14
N ASN A 658 7.09 -3.62 0.63
CA ASN A 658 7.57 -2.27 0.42
C ASN A 658 9.09 -2.15 0.59
N ALA A 659 9.64 -2.71 1.67
CA ALA A 659 11.09 -2.76 1.91
C ALA A 659 11.84 -3.50 0.81
N ILE A 660 11.31 -4.64 0.35
CA ILE A 660 11.94 -5.46 -0.69
C ILE A 660 11.91 -4.75 -2.05
N GLY A 661 10.74 -4.19 -2.44
CA GLY A 661 10.58 -3.48 -3.70
C GLY A 661 11.47 -2.24 -3.78
N LEU A 662 11.48 -1.42 -2.73
CA LEU A 662 12.30 -0.20 -2.71
C LEU A 662 13.80 -0.53 -2.75
N SER A 663 14.27 -1.55 -2.03
CA SER A 663 15.69 -1.88 -2.00
C SER A 663 16.16 -2.55 -3.28
N ALA A 664 15.31 -3.37 -3.89
CA ALA A 664 15.58 -3.99 -5.19
C ALA A 664 15.68 -2.93 -6.28
N LEU A 665 14.79 -1.93 -6.26
CA LEU A 665 14.78 -0.83 -7.21
C LEU A 665 16.05 0.04 -7.11
N VAL A 666 16.47 0.38 -5.88
CA VAL A 666 17.74 1.11 -5.64
C VAL A 666 18.92 0.32 -6.18
N ARG A 667 19.02 -0.97 -5.85
CA ARG A 667 20.15 -1.80 -6.25
C ARG A 667 20.22 -1.97 -7.77
N ALA A 668 19.09 -2.31 -8.40
CA ALA A 668 19.00 -2.44 -9.85
C ALA A 668 19.39 -1.14 -10.57
N TRP A 669 18.95 0.01 -10.07
CA TRP A 669 19.30 1.31 -10.63
C TRP A 669 20.82 1.52 -10.64
N HIS A 670 21.51 1.27 -9.51
CA HIS A 670 22.97 1.41 -9.43
C HIS A 670 23.69 0.40 -10.31
N THR A 671 23.31 -0.87 -10.26
CA THR A 671 23.90 -1.93 -11.09
C THR A 671 23.80 -1.58 -12.58
N LEU A 672 22.63 -1.16 -13.06
CA LEU A 672 22.45 -0.78 -14.45
C LEU A 672 23.27 0.46 -14.83
N ARG A 673 23.33 1.46 -13.95
CA ARG A 673 24.11 2.69 -14.20
C ARG A 673 25.61 2.43 -14.25
N ASP A 674 26.12 1.57 -13.38
CA ASP A 674 27.54 1.16 -13.36
C ASP A 674 27.93 0.41 -14.65
N HIS A 675 26.95 -0.21 -15.31
CA HIS A 675 27.07 -0.83 -16.64
C HIS A 675 26.68 0.11 -17.79
N HIS A 676 26.58 1.43 -17.54
CA HIS A 676 26.27 2.46 -18.55
C HIS A 676 24.93 2.28 -19.27
N ARG A 677 23.95 1.61 -18.63
CA ARG A 677 22.59 1.49 -19.14
C ARG A 677 21.79 2.76 -18.79
N PRO A 678 20.91 3.23 -19.70
CA PRO A 678 20.01 4.32 -19.38
C PRO A 678 18.98 3.85 -18.36
N VAL A 679 18.88 4.57 -17.24
CA VAL A 679 17.92 4.28 -16.15
C VAL A 679 17.09 5.52 -15.84
N PRO A 680 15.76 5.40 -15.65
CA PRO A 680 14.91 6.54 -15.27
C PRO A 680 15.21 7.04 -13.86
N ASP A 681 15.25 8.37 -13.67
CA ASP A 681 15.37 8.98 -12.33
C ASP A 681 14.12 8.75 -11.47
N GLU A 682 12.96 8.52 -12.11
CA GLU A 682 11.69 8.22 -11.46
C GLU A 682 11.77 6.99 -10.54
N TRP A 683 12.66 6.03 -10.85
CA TRP A 683 12.88 4.85 -10.01
C TRP A 683 13.48 5.21 -8.65
N LEU A 684 14.47 6.12 -8.62
CA LEU A 684 15.01 6.60 -7.36
C LEU A 684 14.00 7.46 -6.60
N GLN A 685 13.16 8.23 -7.30
CA GLN A 685 12.09 8.99 -6.67
C GLN A 685 11.05 8.07 -6.01
N ALA A 686 10.67 6.98 -6.67
CA ALA A 686 9.80 5.95 -6.10
C ALA A 686 10.44 5.32 -4.86
N ALA A 687 11.74 4.98 -4.92
CA ALA A 687 12.47 4.48 -3.76
C ALA A 687 12.50 5.49 -2.59
N HIS A 688 12.71 6.79 -2.86
CA HIS A 688 12.66 7.84 -1.83
C HIS A 688 11.31 7.87 -1.10
N ARG A 689 10.20 7.80 -1.85
CA ARG A 689 8.85 7.72 -1.28
C ARG A 689 8.67 6.43 -0.49
N GLY A 690 9.13 5.32 -1.03
CA GLY A 690 9.11 4.01 -0.38
C GLY A 690 9.80 4.01 0.98
N ILE A 691 10.97 4.64 1.09
CA ILE A 691 11.73 4.72 2.35
C ILE A 691 10.96 5.51 3.39
N LYS A 692 10.41 6.66 2.98
CA LYS A 692 9.60 7.50 3.88
C LYS A 692 8.42 6.69 4.42
N HIS A 693 7.67 6.04 3.54
CA HIS A 693 6.52 5.21 3.90
C HIS A 693 6.91 4.01 4.80
N TYR A 694 8.04 3.37 4.52
CA TYR A 694 8.55 2.27 5.34
C TYR A 694 8.90 2.73 6.76
N VAL A 695 9.71 3.78 6.90
CA VAL A 695 10.13 4.32 8.21
C VAL A 695 8.93 4.79 9.04
N GLU A 696 7.94 5.43 8.41
CA GLU A 696 6.71 5.90 9.06
C GLU A 696 5.86 4.77 9.68
N GLY A 697 5.97 3.55 9.15
CA GLY A 697 5.24 2.40 9.68
C GLY A 697 5.89 1.71 10.88
N GLN A 698 7.07 2.15 11.35
CA GLN A 698 7.74 1.51 12.46
C GLN A 698 7.10 1.86 13.80
N GLU A 699 6.69 0.84 14.54
CA GLU A 699 6.26 0.95 15.94
C GLU A 699 7.43 1.40 16.83
N ALA A 700 7.15 2.10 17.93
CA ALA A 700 8.14 2.61 18.88
C ALA A 700 8.94 1.51 19.58
N ILE A 701 8.36 0.32 19.73
CA ILE A 701 9.11 -0.88 20.17
C ILE A 701 10.14 -1.34 19.15
N GLY A 702 10.16 -0.74 17.95
CA GLY A 702 11.12 -0.98 16.89
C GLY A 702 10.64 -1.95 15.83
N VAL A 703 9.42 -2.49 15.90
CA VAL A 703 8.92 -3.44 14.90
C VAL A 703 8.23 -2.74 13.73
N TRP A 704 8.41 -3.22 12.49
CA TRP A 704 7.48 -2.90 11.40
C TRP A 704 6.39 -3.96 11.37
N PRO A 705 5.10 -3.61 11.48
CA PRO A 705 4.01 -4.57 11.33
C PRO A 705 3.95 -5.09 9.88
N TYR A 706 3.55 -6.35 9.66
CA TYR A 706 3.52 -6.89 8.29
C TYR A 706 2.60 -6.09 7.36
N ASN A 707 1.44 -5.67 7.88
CA ASN A 707 0.57 -4.69 7.23
C ASN A 707 0.70 -3.35 7.95
N PHE A 708 0.87 -2.29 7.17
CA PHE A 708 1.00 -0.91 7.65
C PHE A 708 -0.12 -0.54 8.63
N ALA A 709 0.25 -0.01 9.81
CA ALA A 709 -0.65 0.44 10.87
C ALA A 709 -1.69 -0.59 11.35
N GLN A 710 -1.46 -1.89 11.10
CA GLN A 710 -2.32 -2.96 11.59
C GLN A 710 -1.72 -3.56 12.88
N VAL A 711 -2.22 -3.07 14.01
CA VAL A 711 -1.78 -3.51 15.35
C VAL A 711 -2.69 -4.56 15.98
N GLY A 712 -3.87 -4.83 15.42
CA GLY A 712 -4.79 -5.86 15.93
C GLY A 712 -5.00 -5.80 17.45
N ALA A 713 -5.12 -6.96 18.11
CA ALA A 713 -5.22 -7.05 19.58
C ALA A 713 -3.85 -7.14 20.28
N ARG A 714 -2.72 -7.17 19.54
CA ARG A 714 -1.38 -7.47 20.08
C ARG A 714 -0.72 -6.31 20.83
N GLY A 715 -1.20 -5.07 20.66
CA GLY A 715 -0.85 -3.95 21.55
C GLY A 715 0.65 -3.61 21.65
N GLN A 716 1.45 -3.89 20.62
CA GLN A 716 2.93 -3.80 20.64
C GLN A 716 3.63 -4.70 21.68
N ALA A 717 3.06 -5.85 22.03
CA ALA A 717 3.78 -6.82 22.83
C ALA A 717 5.06 -7.27 22.12
N TYR A 718 6.16 -7.54 22.84
CA TYR A 718 7.32 -8.26 22.29
C TYR A 718 6.99 -9.73 22.04
N SER A 719 5.92 -10.02 21.30
CA SER A 719 5.42 -11.36 21.02
C SER A 719 6.15 -12.00 19.85
N PHE A 720 6.24 -13.33 19.85
CA PHE A 720 6.75 -14.10 18.70
C PHE A 720 5.92 -13.85 17.43
N GLU A 721 4.67 -13.42 17.55
CA GLU A 721 3.78 -13.08 16.42
C GLU A 721 4.33 -11.93 15.58
N ASN A 722 5.23 -11.11 16.15
CA ASN A 722 5.86 -9.97 15.47
C ASN A 722 7.13 -10.33 14.68
N ILE A 723 7.65 -11.55 14.80
CA ILE A 723 8.85 -11.98 14.07
C ILE A 723 8.68 -11.97 12.55
N PRO A 724 7.60 -12.53 11.97
CA PRO A 724 7.35 -12.36 10.54
C PRO A 724 7.29 -10.90 10.10
N ASP A 725 6.70 -10.04 10.93
CA ASP A 725 6.52 -8.62 10.64
C ASP A 725 7.89 -7.90 10.46
N HIS A 726 8.93 -8.35 11.17
CA HIS A 726 10.27 -7.76 11.15
C HIS A 726 11.30 -8.46 10.23
N GLY A 727 10.95 -9.57 9.58
CA GLY A 727 11.91 -10.52 9.01
C GLY A 727 12.57 -10.10 7.69
N ILE A 728 12.16 -10.72 6.60
CA ILE A 728 12.81 -10.67 5.29
C ILE A 728 12.90 -9.24 4.69
N GLY A 729 11.94 -8.37 5.01
CA GLY A 729 11.92 -6.97 4.57
C GLY A 729 13.11 -6.18 5.09
N VAL A 730 13.36 -6.24 6.40
CA VAL A 730 14.51 -5.55 7.02
C VAL A 730 15.82 -6.08 6.46
N HIS A 731 15.96 -7.40 6.33
CA HIS A 731 17.14 -8.01 5.71
C HIS A 731 17.40 -7.46 4.29
N ASN A 732 16.39 -7.42 3.42
CA ASN A 732 16.59 -6.92 2.05
C ASN A 732 16.80 -5.40 2.01
N LEU A 733 16.14 -4.62 2.87
CA LEU A 733 16.44 -3.20 3.03
C LEU A 733 17.93 -3.00 3.36
N THR A 734 18.46 -3.80 4.29
CA THR A 734 19.86 -3.67 4.73
C THR A 734 20.88 -3.92 3.62
N ARG A 735 20.52 -4.68 2.56
CA ARG A 735 21.40 -4.94 1.41
C ARG A 735 21.71 -3.70 0.58
N ALA A 736 20.84 -2.69 0.60
CA ALA A 736 20.98 -1.49 -0.20
C ALA A 736 21.36 -0.24 0.61
N LEU A 737 21.56 -0.36 1.94
CA LEU A 737 21.83 0.79 2.83
C LEU A 737 23.08 1.60 2.48
N HIS A 738 24.06 0.97 1.85
CA HIS A 738 25.31 1.62 1.44
C HIS A 738 25.17 2.40 0.12
N LEU A 739 24.01 2.30 -0.55
CA LEU A 739 23.74 2.94 -1.83
C LEU A 739 22.81 4.16 -1.62
N PRO A 740 23.08 5.31 -2.25
CA PRO A 740 22.12 6.40 -2.30
C PRO A 740 20.79 5.93 -2.95
N PRO A 741 19.61 6.35 -2.45
CA PRO A 741 19.38 7.35 -1.42
C PRO A 741 19.28 6.80 0.02
N LEU A 742 19.58 5.52 0.24
CA LEU A 742 19.54 4.91 1.58
C LEU A 742 20.79 5.25 2.41
N ALA A 743 21.91 5.52 1.74
CA ALA A 743 23.15 5.92 2.37
C ALA A 743 22.99 7.24 3.16
N ASP A 744 23.65 7.31 4.33
CA ASP A 744 23.79 8.51 5.15
C ASP A 744 22.47 9.16 5.64
N ARG A 745 21.41 8.35 5.81
CA ARG A 745 20.12 8.80 6.31
C ARG A 745 19.97 8.56 7.81
N GLU A 746 19.90 9.65 8.59
CA GLU A 746 19.76 9.60 10.05
C GLU A 746 18.44 8.94 10.49
N ASP A 747 17.33 9.24 9.80
CA ASP A 747 16.02 8.67 10.09
C ASP A 747 15.99 7.14 9.90
N VAL A 748 16.64 6.65 8.85
CA VAL A 748 16.84 5.22 8.60
C VAL A 748 17.75 4.60 9.66
N ALA A 749 18.87 5.25 10.00
CA ALA A 749 19.78 4.76 11.03
C ALA A 749 19.08 4.60 12.38
N ASP A 750 18.28 5.58 12.81
CA ASP A 750 17.55 5.51 14.06
C ASP A 750 16.47 4.43 14.06
N ALA A 751 15.76 4.25 12.94
CA ALA A 751 14.82 3.16 12.78
C ALA A 751 15.51 1.78 12.87
N LEU A 752 16.65 1.62 12.23
CA LEU A 752 17.45 0.38 12.28
C LEU A 752 18.00 0.09 13.68
N LYS A 753 18.42 1.11 14.44
CA LYS A 753 18.83 0.89 15.83
C LYS A 753 17.66 0.43 16.71
N ARG A 754 16.45 0.96 16.49
CA ARG A 754 15.24 0.45 17.19
C ARG A 754 14.91 -0.98 16.79
N ALA A 755 15.07 -1.34 15.52
CA ALA A 755 14.93 -2.70 15.02
C ALA A 755 15.90 -3.69 15.70
N ALA A 756 17.17 -3.32 15.85
CA ALA A 756 18.15 -4.16 16.54
C ALA A 756 17.80 -4.37 18.03
N ARG A 757 17.32 -3.33 18.71
CA ARG A 757 16.80 -3.41 20.08
C ARG A 757 15.56 -4.28 20.19
N TRP A 758 14.69 -4.25 19.18
CA TRP A 758 13.53 -5.12 19.12
C TRP A 758 13.96 -6.59 19.05
N TYR A 759 14.92 -6.95 18.20
CA TYR A 759 15.45 -8.31 18.13
C TYR A 759 15.97 -8.80 19.49
N LEU A 760 16.67 -7.93 20.21
CA LEU A 760 17.16 -8.23 21.56
C LEU A 760 16.02 -8.55 22.54
N CYS A 761 14.88 -7.86 22.43
CA CYS A 761 13.70 -8.06 23.28
C CYS A 761 12.91 -9.34 22.95
N VAL A 762 13.01 -9.84 21.72
CA VAL A 762 12.36 -11.10 21.30
C VAL A 762 13.30 -12.30 21.39
N CYS A 763 14.43 -12.17 22.08
CA CYS A 763 15.32 -13.28 22.35
C CYS A 763 14.91 -14.08 23.60
N ARG A 764 15.46 -15.28 23.73
CA ARG A 764 15.38 -16.10 24.95
C ARG A 764 16.67 -16.88 25.15
N LEU A 765 16.92 -17.27 26.40
CA LEU A 765 17.95 -18.26 26.69
C LEU A 765 17.40 -19.66 26.42
N ASP A 766 18.13 -20.44 25.62
CA ASP A 766 17.93 -21.88 25.46
C ASP A 766 19.17 -22.63 25.97
N GLY A 767 19.15 -22.97 27.25
CA GLY A 767 20.31 -23.52 27.96
C GLY A 767 21.44 -22.51 28.07
N ASP A 768 22.51 -22.74 27.29
CA ASP A 768 23.72 -21.93 27.16
C ASP A 768 23.82 -21.20 25.80
N THR A 769 22.75 -21.22 25.00
CA THR A 769 22.65 -20.50 23.71
C THR A 769 21.54 -19.44 23.74
N ILE A 770 21.55 -18.53 22.75
CA ILE A 770 20.49 -17.52 22.57
C ILE A 770 19.70 -17.85 21.32
N ASP A 771 18.38 -17.88 21.46
CA ASP A 771 17.43 -18.12 20.36
C ASP A 771 16.43 -16.96 20.26
N LEU A 772 15.70 -16.89 19.14
CA LEU A 772 14.47 -16.09 19.05
C LEU A 772 13.33 -16.82 19.76
N GLU A 773 12.47 -16.08 20.43
CA GLU A 773 11.26 -16.60 21.05
C GLU A 773 10.23 -16.94 19.97
N TYR A 774 9.73 -18.17 19.96
CA TYR A 774 8.76 -18.64 18.96
C TYR A 774 7.55 -19.30 19.62
N ASP A 775 6.46 -19.45 18.87
CA ASP A 775 5.25 -20.09 19.40
C ASP A 775 5.41 -21.61 19.55
N THR A 776 5.31 -22.09 20.79
CA THR A 776 5.35 -23.53 21.10
C THR A 776 3.96 -24.10 21.41
N ARG A 777 2.89 -23.33 21.20
CA ARG A 777 1.52 -23.74 21.55
C ARG A 777 1.08 -25.01 20.80
N PRO A 778 0.66 -26.08 21.50
CA PRO A 778 0.21 -27.33 20.86
C PRO A 778 -1.09 -27.17 20.05
N ASP A 779 -1.93 -26.20 20.40
CA ASP A 779 -3.25 -25.93 19.81
C ASP A 779 -3.20 -25.18 18.48
N LEU A 780 -2.02 -24.80 18.00
CA LEU A 780 -1.82 -24.22 16.66
C LEU A 780 -2.26 -25.16 15.52
N GLY A 781 -2.42 -26.46 15.77
CA GLY A 781 -2.85 -27.40 14.73
C GLY A 781 -1.90 -27.41 13.52
N GLY A 782 -2.47 -27.39 12.31
CA GLY A 782 -1.75 -27.26 11.04
C GLY A 782 -1.53 -25.81 10.59
N ASP A 783 -1.65 -24.83 11.49
CA ASP A 783 -1.45 -23.41 11.16
C ASP A 783 0.04 -23.04 11.12
N ILE A 784 0.39 -22.05 10.30
CA ILE A 784 1.79 -21.67 10.05
C ILE A 784 2.30 -20.71 11.14
N CYS A 785 3.27 -21.14 11.93
CA CYS A 785 3.97 -20.26 12.87
C CYS A 785 5.29 -19.73 12.28
N PHE A 786 5.28 -18.51 11.75
CA PHE A 786 6.46 -17.93 11.09
C PHE A 786 7.70 -17.88 11.98
N SER A 787 7.56 -17.51 13.26
CA SER A 787 8.69 -17.45 14.21
C SER A 787 9.43 -18.79 14.40
N GLY A 788 8.76 -19.91 14.10
CA GLY A 788 9.35 -21.24 14.18
C GLY A 788 10.23 -21.60 12.99
N PHE A 789 10.24 -20.84 11.89
CA PHE A 789 11.14 -21.10 10.78
C PHE A 789 12.58 -20.75 11.13
N THR A 790 13.51 -21.59 10.70
CA THR A 790 14.93 -21.39 11.02
C THR A 790 15.51 -20.19 10.26
N TRP A 791 15.05 -19.92 9.03
CA TRP A 791 15.48 -18.75 8.25
C TRP A 791 15.21 -17.40 8.95
N CYS A 792 14.25 -17.33 9.88
CA CYS A 792 14.02 -16.13 10.69
C CYS A 792 15.24 -15.77 11.57
N ARG A 793 16.04 -16.77 11.97
CA ARG A 793 17.28 -16.56 12.73
C ARG A 793 18.41 -16.05 11.83
N PHE A 794 18.50 -16.58 10.60
CA PHE A 794 19.47 -16.11 9.61
C PHE A 794 19.19 -14.68 9.16
N THR A 795 17.93 -14.35 8.88
CA THR A 795 17.54 -12.97 8.52
C THR A 795 17.80 -12.00 9.66
N ALA A 796 17.44 -12.35 10.90
CA ALA A 796 17.75 -11.54 12.07
C ALA A 796 19.26 -11.32 12.25
N ALA A 797 20.06 -12.40 12.21
CA ALA A 797 21.50 -12.31 12.40
C ALA A 797 22.19 -11.50 11.28
N SER A 798 21.81 -11.71 10.03
CA SER A 798 22.33 -10.96 8.89
C SER A 798 21.98 -9.47 8.97
N ALA A 799 20.71 -9.14 9.26
CA ALA A 799 20.28 -7.77 9.48
C ALA A 799 21.06 -7.11 10.64
N LEU A 800 21.19 -7.79 11.79
CA LEU A 800 21.94 -7.28 12.95
C LEU A 800 23.40 -6.94 12.61
N THR A 801 24.11 -7.80 11.88
CA THR A 801 25.51 -7.51 11.48
C THR A 801 25.63 -6.26 10.62
N ARG A 802 24.70 -6.06 9.69
CA ARG A 802 24.66 -4.87 8.84
C ARG A 802 24.26 -3.62 9.59
N ILE A 803 23.27 -3.72 10.47
CA ILE A 803 22.85 -2.61 11.32
C ILE A 803 24.03 -2.16 12.18
N ALA A 804 24.76 -3.10 12.78
CA ALA A 804 25.97 -2.80 13.55
C ALA A 804 26.98 -1.98 12.73
N ARG A 805 27.27 -2.43 11.51
CA ARG A 805 28.19 -1.75 10.59
C ARG A 805 27.68 -0.38 10.15
N TYR A 806 26.43 -0.29 9.70
CA TYR A 806 25.82 0.94 9.18
C TYR A 806 25.67 2.02 10.26
N CYS A 807 25.26 1.63 11.46
CA CYS A 807 25.03 2.55 12.58
C CYS A 807 26.31 2.89 13.36
N GLY A 808 27.44 2.22 13.08
CA GLY A 808 28.68 2.39 13.85
C GLY A 808 28.59 1.91 15.30
N GLU A 809 27.68 0.98 15.59
CA GLU A 809 27.41 0.43 16.93
C GLU A 809 27.60 -1.10 16.88
N PRO A 810 28.85 -1.61 16.90
CA PRO A 810 29.11 -3.02 16.64
C PRO A 810 28.55 -3.94 17.72
N GLU A 811 28.69 -3.57 18.99
CA GLU A 811 28.14 -4.33 20.12
C GLU A 811 26.89 -3.65 20.67
N PRO A 812 25.87 -4.44 21.07
CA PRO A 812 25.88 -5.91 21.23
C PRO A 812 25.43 -6.68 19.98
N TRP A 813 25.16 -6.01 18.87
CA TRP A 813 24.50 -6.60 17.70
C TRP A 813 25.34 -7.68 17.02
N ARG A 814 26.66 -7.48 16.96
CA ARG A 814 27.63 -8.48 16.50
C ARG A 814 27.54 -9.75 17.34
N SER A 815 27.66 -9.62 18.65
CA SER A 815 27.53 -10.75 19.59
C SER A 815 26.19 -11.46 19.43
N LEU A 816 25.09 -10.71 19.33
CA LEU A 816 23.76 -11.29 19.19
C LEU A 816 23.63 -12.12 17.90
N ALA A 817 24.09 -11.57 16.77
CA ALA A 817 24.06 -12.27 15.49
C ALA A 817 24.87 -13.58 15.52
N LEU A 818 26.07 -13.57 16.12
CA LEU A 818 26.90 -14.76 16.27
C LEU A 818 26.25 -15.79 17.20
N ARG A 819 25.63 -15.37 18.30
CA ARG A 819 24.94 -16.29 19.23
C ARG A 819 23.69 -16.93 18.63
N LEU A 820 22.95 -16.21 17.78
CA LEU A 820 21.83 -16.79 17.01
C LEU A 820 22.33 -17.88 16.06
N MET A 821 23.46 -17.67 15.38
CA MET A 821 24.04 -18.68 14.49
C MET A 821 24.67 -19.85 15.24
N GLU A 822 25.25 -19.61 16.42
CA GLU A 822 25.68 -20.69 17.31
C GLU A 822 24.50 -21.58 17.72
N HIS A 823 23.37 -20.98 18.08
CA HIS A 823 22.15 -21.72 18.40
C HIS A 823 21.70 -22.58 17.22
N VAL A 824 21.63 -22.00 16.01
CA VAL A 824 21.29 -22.74 14.79
C VAL A 824 22.24 -23.92 14.59
N GLN A 825 23.57 -23.70 14.64
CA GLN A 825 24.56 -24.76 14.46
C GLN A 825 24.43 -25.88 15.49
N ARG A 826 24.16 -25.54 16.76
CA ARG A 826 24.16 -26.52 17.86
C ARG A 826 22.83 -27.26 18.02
N LYS A 827 21.72 -26.67 17.58
CA LYS A 827 20.36 -27.15 17.90
C LYS A 827 19.49 -27.42 16.67
N LEU A 828 19.72 -26.71 15.57
CA LEU A 828 18.89 -26.75 14.36
C LEU A 828 19.69 -27.20 13.13
N TRP A 829 20.87 -27.75 13.37
CA TRP A 829 21.75 -28.31 12.34
C TRP A 829 21.72 -29.83 12.41
N GLN A 830 21.54 -30.49 11.27
CA GLN A 830 21.59 -31.93 11.16
C GLN A 830 22.73 -32.37 10.25
N THR A 831 23.38 -33.48 10.63
CA THR A 831 24.49 -34.08 9.88
C THR A 831 24.23 -35.52 9.46
N ASP A 832 23.09 -36.08 9.87
CA ASP A 832 22.87 -37.52 9.87
C ASP A 832 22.18 -38.02 8.59
N ASP A 833 21.53 -37.12 7.84
CA ASP A 833 20.85 -37.45 6.58
C ASP A 833 21.33 -36.53 5.43
N PRO A 834 22.22 -37.00 4.54
CA PRO A 834 22.72 -36.20 3.42
C PRO A 834 21.66 -35.92 2.35
N ALA A 835 20.49 -36.58 2.38
CA ALA A 835 19.38 -36.28 1.48
C ALA A 835 18.59 -35.03 1.92
N ARG A 836 18.80 -34.58 3.16
CA ARG A 836 18.15 -33.42 3.77
C ARG A 836 19.13 -32.25 3.86
N ALA A 837 18.61 -31.02 3.90
CA ALA A 837 19.45 -29.84 4.07
C ALA A 837 20.14 -29.87 5.44
N PRO A 838 21.37 -29.32 5.57
CA PRO A 838 22.04 -29.24 6.86
C PRO A 838 21.24 -28.45 7.91
N VAL A 839 20.39 -27.51 7.46
CA VAL A 839 19.53 -26.69 8.30
C VAL A 839 18.13 -27.28 8.35
N VAL A 840 17.61 -27.52 9.56
CA VAL A 840 16.22 -27.93 9.75
C VAL A 840 15.31 -26.75 9.38
N ALA A 841 14.29 -26.98 8.54
CA ALA A 841 13.37 -25.92 8.08
C ALA A 841 12.66 -25.16 9.20
N HIS A 842 12.24 -25.91 10.23
CA HIS A 842 11.38 -25.42 11.29
C HIS A 842 11.71 -26.10 12.62
N VAL A 843 11.68 -25.34 13.71
CA VAL A 843 12.00 -25.83 15.08
C VAL A 843 11.04 -26.90 15.59
N ARG A 844 9.84 -26.99 14.99
CA ARG A 844 8.85 -28.06 15.18
C ARG A 844 8.83 -28.98 13.94
N PRO A 845 9.32 -30.22 14.03
CA PRO A 845 9.36 -31.16 12.90
C PRO A 845 7.99 -31.50 12.30
N GLU A 846 6.91 -31.35 13.08
CA GLU A 846 5.54 -31.65 12.66
C GLU A 846 4.82 -30.48 11.99
N ALA A 847 5.42 -29.28 11.96
CA ALA A 847 4.80 -28.13 11.32
C ALA A 847 4.70 -28.35 9.80
N PRO A 848 3.54 -28.06 9.19
CA PRO A 848 3.42 -28.15 7.74
C PRO A 848 4.28 -27.10 7.07
N LEU A 849 5.09 -27.53 6.10
CA LEU A 849 5.87 -26.63 5.25
C LEU A 849 4.96 -26.13 4.10
N ALA A 850 5.01 -24.83 3.82
CA ALA A 850 4.55 -24.25 2.56
C ALA A 850 5.77 -24.04 1.65
N THR A 851 5.62 -23.92 0.33
CA THR A 851 6.76 -23.90 -0.61
C THR A 851 7.57 -22.58 -0.61
N TRP A 852 7.77 -21.97 0.54
CA TRP A 852 8.62 -20.81 0.81
C TRP A 852 9.27 -20.91 2.20
N CYS A 853 9.04 -22.00 2.93
CA CYS A 853 9.39 -22.15 4.35
C CYS A 853 10.83 -22.63 4.56
N GLN A 854 11.41 -23.37 3.61
CA GLN A 854 12.76 -23.89 3.65
C GLN A 854 13.59 -23.35 2.48
N ALA A 855 14.65 -22.60 2.82
CA ALA A 855 15.48 -21.89 1.86
C ALA A 855 16.97 -21.97 2.26
N ALA A 856 17.55 -23.16 2.25
CA ALA A 856 18.95 -23.36 2.63
C ALA A 856 19.90 -22.50 1.75
N GLU A 857 19.57 -22.34 0.47
CA GLU A 857 20.26 -21.47 -0.48
C GLU A 857 20.30 -20.01 0.02
N TRP A 858 19.22 -19.54 0.64
CA TRP A 858 19.15 -18.18 1.18
C TRP A 858 19.95 -18.06 2.47
N ASP A 859 19.86 -19.05 3.35
CA ASP A 859 20.63 -19.12 4.58
C ASP A 859 22.14 -19.05 4.28
N ALA A 860 22.60 -19.73 3.22
CA ALA A 860 23.97 -19.63 2.73
C ALA A 860 24.33 -18.21 2.28
N VAL A 861 23.49 -17.56 1.46
CA VAL A 861 23.74 -16.16 1.06
C VAL A 861 23.83 -15.25 2.30
N MET A 862 22.95 -15.41 3.29
CA MET A 862 22.96 -14.62 4.53
C MET A 862 24.23 -14.87 5.35
N LEU A 863 24.71 -16.10 5.45
CA LEU A 863 25.97 -16.43 6.10
C LEU A 863 27.17 -15.77 5.41
N ALA A 864 27.22 -15.81 4.07
CA ALA A 864 28.28 -15.17 3.30
C ALA A 864 28.29 -13.65 3.52
N GLU A 865 27.11 -13.03 3.50
CA GLU A 865 26.94 -11.61 3.77
C GLU A 865 27.35 -11.24 5.20
N MET A 866 26.97 -12.05 6.20
CA MET A 866 27.45 -11.87 7.59
C MET A 866 28.98 -11.94 7.67
N ILE A 867 29.61 -12.89 6.98
CA ILE A 867 31.07 -13.02 6.95
C ILE A 867 31.70 -11.74 6.37
N GLU A 868 31.19 -11.24 5.23
CA GLU A 868 31.67 -10.00 4.61
C GLU A 868 31.58 -8.81 5.59
N ASP A 869 30.45 -8.68 6.28
CA ASP A 869 30.20 -7.56 7.21
C ASP A 869 31.04 -7.66 8.51
N LEU A 870 31.20 -8.86 9.07
CA LEU A 870 32.06 -9.09 10.24
C LEU A 870 33.53 -8.80 9.93
N GLN A 871 34.01 -9.22 8.76
CA GLN A 871 35.36 -8.93 8.29
C GLN A 871 35.59 -7.43 8.08
N ALA A 872 34.60 -6.72 7.53
CA ALA A 872 34.65 -5.27 7.37
C ALA A 872 34.73 -4.53 8.73
N MET A 873 34.20 -5.13 9.81
CA MET A 873 34.30 -4.62 11.18
C MET A 873 35.61 -5.02 11.90
N GLY A 874 36.52 -5.75 11.24
CA GLY A 874 37.83 -6.09 11.77
C GLY A 874 37.96 -7.50 12.38
N GLU A 875 37.00 -8.40 12.17
CA GLU A 875 37.17 -9.83 12.47
C GLU A 875 37.90 -10.54 11.32
N GLY A 876 39.20 -10.77 11.48
CA GLY A 876 40.06 -11.47 10.50
C GLY A 876 40.20 -12.95 10.78
#